data_AF-A0A967K0R6-F1
#
_entry.id   AF-A0A967K0R6-F1
#
_cell.length_a   1.000
_cell.length_b   1.000
_cell.length_c   1.000
_cell.angle_alpha   90.00
_cell.angle_beta   90.00
_cell.angle_gamma   90.00
#
_symmetry.space_group_name_H-M   'P 1'
#
loop_
_entity.id
_entity.type
_entity.pdbx_description
1 polymer ?
#
loop_
_entity_poly.entity_id
_entity_poly.type
_entity_poly.pdbx_seq_one_letter_code
_entity_poly.pdbx_strand_id
1 'polypeptide(L)'
;MNRLLQNLNVILIFSLTICFGALTVPAGAGQTCQVPDNGSGTATLPPIGCQYTSPDDVFKIINGLPAGTTIEMEGILMDFICCGPCNGSCSLGLTSGQCEKVGGTLGGHGHCFDATLDLTVTGTGSLQGFNRHLAVPVFCEVHTAPRNPGDPVQDFDTVLYRFKGELFGDPDFCTFRIKGGTDYGLPGPGHTTLTDIGGGLYHIDSFFDITYQIEFEGCPGSSLVDLRGTTTDTILMETGFTECAPTPSGSGCRTGTCPDLGDQCEPNSVDFDPATGEVRVVGCKCHSARDCHVDWSMAQPYGCVGPDDGNGTTVIPPQDCEYVSLFEVYYIIDGLPPGTTIELDGPLYDFINIVRTAGGNLGGEKITFDATLDWDVKGTGELAGFNRHIAVPVSGEVHTGPRNAGDPCQVIDTDMFLLQGELFGDPDFCTLRFRAGTSLGMPSPGQATLTQLGNGDFAVDSFFDVTYQIEFEGCTASQLQDLSGTTTATIRIQTGAEPVLPACIGNCPGLMPCIETITNNPDGTINISCDCESSVCEPLPDGSDCRPSPCEDPCNQCLPKCVNYDLNTREIIVLDCDCRGDEDCHVGIPEGPAFNCVLPDNGTGTPTLPPIGCDYTSPDEYFMILDGLPAGTTIEMDGILMDFICCGPCDARCSLGLAQDQCEMAGGTLGGNGHCFEATLDLTVRGTGSLLGFNRHLAVPVFGEIHTGPRNPGAPIQDFDTDFYRLRGELFGDPDFCTLRITGGTDYGLPSPGHTTLYELPSGDFGVDSFFDITYQIEFEGCPDSTLKNYMGTTTATIRMQTDYHEPPTCSGPCTCGWCRETITTNPDGTIDICCDCLPDADLNRDGIVNSLDLAILCGQWLTTRP
;
A
#
# COMPACT_ATOMS: atom_id res chain seq x y z
N MET A 1 64.86 45.34 -1.21
CA MET A 1 66.22 45.75 -1.64
C MET A 1 66.17 46.04 -3.14
N ASN A 2 66.19 47.33 -3.53
CA ASN A 2 66.51 47.94 -4.84
C ASN A 2 65.72 47.54 -6.10
N ARG A 3 65.40 48.37 -7.10
CA ARG A 3 65.35 49.82 -7.43
C ARG A 3 64.81 49.83 -8.90
N LEU A 4 63.75 50.53 -9.27
CA LEU A 4 63.69 51.92 -9.78
C LEU A 4 64.47 52.21 -11.10
N LEU A 5 63.76 52.86 -12.06
CA LEU A 5 64.15 53.54 -13.32
C LEU A 5 64.03 52.66 -14.61
N GLN A 6 63.54 53.10 -15.77
CA GLN A 6 63.33 54.44 -16.33
C GLN A 6 62.49 54.39 -17.64
N ASN A 7 61.85 55.52 -17.95
CA ASN A 7 61.08 55.90 -19.14
C ASN A 7 61.83 55.85 -20.51
N LEU A 8 61.12 55.56 -21.62
CA LEU A 8 60.72 56.50 -22.72
C LEU A 8 60.77 55.90 -24.17
N ASN A 9 59.62 56.01 -24.88
CA ASN A 9 59.38 56.15 -26.33
C ASN A 9 59.68 55.03 -27.35
N VAL A 10 58.62 54.41 -27.93
CA VAL A 10 58.43 54.25 -29.38
C VAL A 10 56.94 54.32 -29.73
N ILE A 11 56.62 55.15 -30.74
CA ILE A 11 55.31 55.35 -31.37
C ILE A 11 54.98 54.15 -32.27
N LEU A 12 53.79 53.54 -32.11
CA LEU A 12 53.14 52.78 -33.18
C LEU A 12 51.62 52.97 -33.12
N ILE A 13 51.10 53.48 -34.23
CA ILE A 13 49.68 53.68 -34.52
C ILE A 13 49.06 52.30 -34.78
N PHE A 14 48.08 51.90 -33.97
CA PHE A 14 47.12 50.85 -34.31
C PHE A 14 45.72 51.25 -33.85
N SER A 15 44.78 51.16 -34.79
CA SER A 15 43.35 51.45 -34.65
C SER A 15 42.73 50.69 -33.47
N LEU A 16 42.17 51.43 -32.51
CA LEU A 16 41.38 50.90 -31.41
C LEU A 16 39.91 50.84 -31.84
N THR A 17 39.47 49.66 -32.30
CA THR A 17 38.06 49.30 -32.37
C THR A 17 37.57 49.06 -30.94
N ILE A 18 36.75 49.96 -30.41
CA ILE A 18 36.07 49.80 -29.12
C ILE A 18 34.97 48.74 -29.32
N CYS A 19 35.25 47.49 -28.95
CA CYS A 19 34.19 46.52 -28.67
C CYS A 19 33.52 46.93 -27.36
N PHE A 20 32.33 47.52 -27.45
CA PHE A 20 31.34 47.45 -26.37
C PHE A 20 30.92 45.98 -26.25
N GLY A 21 31.62 45.23 -25.41
CA GLY A 21 31.10 43.96 -24.91
C GLY A 21 29.93 44.27 -23.99
N ALA A 22 28.71 44.05 -24.47
CA ALA A 22 27.55 43.95 -23.61
C ALA A 22 27.80 42.81 -22.61
N LEU A 23 28.09 43.15 -21.36
CA LEU A 23 27.97 42.23 -20.25
C LEU A 23 26.47 41.99 -20.06
N THR A 24 25.96 40.92 -20.67
CA THR A 24 24.69 40.33 -20.27
C THR A 24 24.92 39.67 -18.92
N VAL A 25 24.49 40.34 -17.84
CA VAL A 25 24.35 39.70 -16.53
C VAL A 25 23.20 38.70 -16.69
N PRO A 26 23.40 37.39 -16.44
CA PRO A 26 22.30 36.45 -16.43
C PRO A 26 21.30 36.85 -15.34
N ALA A 27 19.99 36.83 -15.65
CA ALA A 27 18.94 36.96 -14.66
C ALA A 27 19.15 35.89 -13.59
N GLY A 28 19.62 36.31 -12.42
CA GLY A 28 19.91 35.42 -11.29
C GLY A 28 18.61 35.02 -10.60
N ALA A 29 18.52 33.73 -10.26
CA ALA A 29 17.50 33.16 -9.40
C ALA A 29 17.27 34.02 -8.14
N GLY A 30 16.00 34.26 -7.83
CA GLY A 30 15.44 34.83 -6.59
C GLY A 30 16.36 35.69 -5.74
N GLN A 31 16.56 36.96 -6.10
CA GLN A 31 17.07 37.92 -5.13
C GLN A 31 15.98 38.16 -4.09
N THR A 32 16.26 37.80 -2.84
CA THR A 32 15.40 38.10 -1.69
C THR A 32 15.12 39.61 -1.63
N CYS A 33 13.84 39.98 -1.58
CA CYS A 33 13.45 41.39 -1.56
C CYS A 33 13.78 42.00 -0.19
N GLN A 34 14.90 42.72 -0.12
CA GLN A 34 15.36 43.37 1.11
C GLN A 34 15.31 44.89 0.96
N VAL A 35 14.63 45.56 1.89
CA VAL A 35 14.48 47.02 1.91
C VAL A 35 14.92 47.57 3.25
N PRO A 36 15.66 48.69 3.30
CA PRO A 36 16.05 49.32 4.55
C PRO A 36 14.85 49.79 5.39
N ASP A 37 15.02 49.76 6.70
CA ASP A 37 14.12 50.43 7.65
C ASP A 37 14.02 51.92 7.29
N ASN A 38 12.80 52.44 7.20
CA ASN A 38 12.53 53.85 6.92
C ASN A 38 12.76 54.76 8.14
N GLY A 39 13.27 54.20 9.25
CA GLY A 39 13.60 54.90 10.49
C GLY A 39 12.45 54.93 11.49
N SER A 40 11.35 54.24 11.21
CA SER A 40 10.22 54.10 12.13
C SER A 40 10.04 52.66 12.63
N GLY A 41 10.97 51.75 12.33
CA GLY A 41 10.85 50.33 12.66
C GLY A 41 9.94 49.62 11.65
N THR A 42 10.00 49.98 10.37
CA THR A 42 9.22 49.36 9.29
C THR A 42 9.85 49.69 7.94
N ALA A 43 9.38 49.08 6.85
CA ALA A 43 9.82 49.41 5.50
C ALA A 43 8.81 50.31 4.77
N THR A 44 9.29 51.13 3.84
CA THR A 44 8.43 51.90 2.92
C THR A 44 7.99 51.01 1.77
N LEU A 45 6.68 51.04 1.43
CA LEU A 45 6.13 50.41 0.23
C LEU A 45 5.86 51.47 -0.87
N PRO A 46 6.06 51.15 -2.16
CA PRO A 46 6.49 49.85 -2.70
C PRO A 46 7.94 49.54 -2.33
N PRO A 47 8.34 48.26 -2.38
CA PRO A 47 9.70 47.87 -2.06
C PRO A 47 10.69 48.28 -3.16
N ILE A 48 11.21 49.51 -3.07
CA ILE A 48 12.12 50.08 -4.08
C ILE A 48 13.37 49.21 -4.21
N GLY A 49 13.65 48.76 -5.43
CA GLY A 49 14.77 47.86 -5.73
C GLY A 49 14.39 46.38 -5.82
N CYS A 50 13.15 46.02 -5.46
CA CYS A 50 12.59 44.69 -5.70
C CYS A 50 11.80 44.64 -7.01
N GLN A 51 11.31 43.44 -7.34
CA GLN A 51 10.51 43.15 -8.51
C GLN A 51 9.36 42.25 -8.07
N TYR A 52 8.17 42.44 -8.64
CA TYR A 52 7.10 41.46 -8.53
C TYR A 52 7.07 40.62 -9.81
N THR A 53 6.99 39.31 -9.65
CA THR A 53 6.93 38.33 -10.74
C THR A 53 5.63 37.55 -10.66
N SER A 54 5.21 36.95 -11.76
CA SER A 54 4.11 35.98 -11.81
C SER A 54 4.68 34.60 -12.19
N PRO A 55 5.27 33.85 -11.25
CA PRO A 55 6.00 32.62 -11.59
C PRO A 55 5.09 31.54 -12.19
N ASP A 56 3.85 31.44 -11.70
CA ASP A 56 2.92 30.38 -12.07
C ASP A 56 1.85 30.82 -13.08
N ASP A 57 1.82 32.11 -13.42
CA ASP A 57 0.77 32.71 -14.26
C ASP A 57 1.36 33.66 -15.32
N VAL A 58 0.62 33.86 -16.42
CA VAL A 58 0.95 34.82 -17.47
C VAL A 58 -0.24 35.73 -17.77
N PHE A 59 0.02 36.98 -18.14
CA PHE A 59 -1.03 37.85 -18.65
C PHE A 59 -1.51 37.33 -20.01
N LYS A 60 -2.81 37.38 -20.28
CA LYS A 60 -3.43 36.81 -21.48
C LYS A 60 -4.27 37.84 -22.23
N ILE A 61 -4.19 37.77 -23.55
CA ILE A 61 -5.19 38.32 -24.46
C ILE A 61 -5.85 37.14 -25.17
N ILE A 62 -7.16 37.04 -25.02
CA ILE A 62 -7.97 35.96 -25.60
C ILE A 62 -9.03 36.57 -26.51
N ASN A 63 -9.71 37.62 -26.04
CA ASN A 63 -10.77 38.26 -26.79
C ASN A 63 -10.21 39.18 -27.86
N GLY A 64 -10.78 39.12 -29.08
CA GLY A 64 -10.33 39.89 -30.24
C GLY A 64 -9.30 39.19 -31.11
N LEU A 65 -8.95 37.94 -30.77
CA LEU A 65 -8.07 37.06 -31.54
C LEU A 65 -8.88 35.99 -32.31
N PRO A 66 -8.29 35.35 -33.33
CA PRO A 66 -8.88 34.17 -33.96
C PRO A 66 -9.16 33.03 -32.96
N ALA A 67 -10.13 32.17 -33.27
CA ALA A 67 -10.46 31.03 -32.40
C ALA A 67 -9.26 30.08 -32.22
N GLY A 68 -8.98 29.68 -30.97
CA GLY A 68 -7.83 28.83 -30.63
C GLY A 68 -6.48 29.55 -30.57
N THR A 69 -6.47 30.88 -30.62
CA THR A 69 -5.27 31.72 -30.54
C THR A 69 -5.30 32.57 -29.27
N THR A 70 -4.18 32.60 -28.55
CA THR A 70 -3.93 33.47 -27.39
C THR A 70 -2.64 34.26 -27.59
N ILE A 71 -2.53 35.39 -26.90
CA ILE A 71 -1.24 36.05 -26.65
C ILE A 71 -0.97 35.93 -25.16
N GLU A 72 0.15 35.30 -24.80
CA GLU A 72 0.61 35.05 -23.44
C GLU A 72 1.79 35.96 -23.14
N MET A 73 1.83 36.52 -21.94
CA MET A 73 2.78 37.56 -21.57
C MET A 73 3.31 37.31 -20.16
N GLU A 74 4.57 36.87 -20.07
CA GLU A 74 5.29 36.77 -18.79
C GLU A 74 5.58 38.20 -18.30
N GLY A 75 5.12 38.53 -17.09
CA GLY A 75 5.17 39.88 -16.57
C GLY A 75 6.07 40.05 -15.35
N ILE A 76 6.91 41.08 -15.39
CA ILE A 76 7.72 41.53 -14.26
C ILE A 76 7.36 42.99 -13.98
N LEU A 77 6.90 43.29 -12.77
CA LEU A 77 6.67 44.66 -12.31
C LEU A 77 7.90 45.13 -11.53
N MET A 78 8.62 46.10 -12.08
CA MET A 78 9.91 46.57 -11.56
C MET A 78 10.04 48.10 -11.66
N ASP A 79 11.23 48.63 -11.35
CA ASP A 79 11.55 50.06 -11.42
C ASP A 79 10.61 50.96 -10.60
N PHE A 80 10.28 50.53 -9.38
CA PHE A 80 9.42 51.29 -8.47
C PHE A 80 10.02 52.65 -8.12
N ILE A 81 9.27 53.72 -8.40
CA ILE A 81 9.64 55.11 -8.12
C ILE A 81 8.48 55.79 -7.40
N CYS A 82 8.75 56.42 -6.25
CA CYS A 82 7.74 57.26 -5.60
C CYS A 82 7.24 58.29 -6.61
N CYS A 83 5.92 58.37 -6.79
CA CYS A 83 5.37 59.24 -7.82
C CYS A 83 5.90 60.68 -7.64
N GLY A 84 6.20 61.33 -8.77
CA GLY A 84 6.63 62.73 -8.82
C GLY A 84 5.50 63.68 -8.39
N PRO A 85 5.25 64.82 -9.05
CA PRO A 85 3.97 65.48 -8.84
C PRO A 85 2.85 64.53 -9.29
N CYS A 86 2.23 63.81 -8.34
CA CYS A 86 1.18 62.81 -8.54
C CYS A 86 -0.16 63.47 -8.95
N ASN A 87 -0.08 64.47 -9.83
CA ASN A 87 -1.12 65.42 -10.24
C ASN A 87 -2.40 64.70 -10.69
N GLY A 88 -3.26 64.40 -9.73
CA GLY A 88 -4.59 63.83 -9.92
C GLY A 88 -4.68 62.30 -10.04
N SER A 89 -3.56 61.57 -10.12
CA SER A 89 -3.60 60.10 -10.24
C SER A 89 -3.61 59.36 -8.90
N CYS A 90 -3.20 59.99 -7.80
CA CYS A 90 -3.17 59.39 -6.46
C CYS A 90 -4.36 59.90 -5.63
N SER A 91 -5.18 59.01 -5.07
CA SER A 91 -6.37 59.43 -4.30
C SER A 91 -6.02 60.15 -2.99
N LEU A 92 -4.80 59.93 -2.49
CA LEU A 92 -4.33 60.38 -1.16
C LEU A 92 -3.75 61.80 -1.13
N GLY A 93 -3.53 62.41 -2.30
CA GLY A 93 -2.93 63.75 -2.42
C GLY A 93 -1.51 63.82 -1.85
N LEU A 94 -0.64 62.89 -2.26
CA LEU A 94 0.78 62.87 -1.92
C LEU A 94 1.54 64.03 -2.57
N THR A 95 2.55 64.56 -1.88
CA THR A 95 3.47 65.55 -2.47
C THR A 95 4.61 64.85 -3.20
N SER A 96 5.27 65.56 -4.14
CA SER A 96 6.32 64.98 -4.97
C SER A 96 7.43 64.34 -4.14
N GLY A 97 7.72 63.06 -4.41
CA GLY A 97 8.76 62.28 -3.72
C GLY A 97 8.30 61.58 -2.44
N GLN A 98 7.01 61.64 -2.08
CA GLN A 98 6.44 60.83 -1.01
C GLN A 98 5.75 59.59 -1.61
N CYS A 99 6.16 58.40 -1.17
CA CYS A 99 5.54 57.14 -1.59
C CYS A 99 4.26 56.82 -0.79
N GLU A 100 4.18 57.19 0.49
CA GLU A 100 3.13 56.73 1.39
C GLU A 100 2.55 57.84 2.27
N LYS A 101 1.29 57.68 2.66
CA LYS A 101 0.58 58.54 3.62
C LYS A 101 -0.50 57.74 4.33
N VAL A 102 -0.72 58.06 5.61
CA VAL A 102 -1.82 57.49 6.41
C VAL A 102 -3.15 57.70 5.68
N GLY A 103 -3.93 56.63 5.51
CA GLY A 103 -5.18 56.63 4.76
C GLY A 103 -5.42 55.31 4.01
N GLY A 104 -6.17 55.39 2.92
CA GLY A 104 -6.55 54.22 2.14
C GLY A 104 -7.81 53.52 2.67
N THR A 105 -8.26 52.52 1.92
CA THR A 105 -9.54 51.82 2.16
C THR A 105 -9.46 50.78 3.28
N LEU A 106 -8.26 50.35 3.67
CA LEU A 106 -8.02 49.35 4.73
C LEU A 106 -7.67 49.98 6.09
N GLY A 107 -7.64 51.31 6.18
CA GLY A 107 -7.44 52.03 7.45
C GLY A 107 -5.99 52.16 7.93
N GLY A 108 -5.02 51.61 7.20
CA GLY A 108 -3.58 51.81 7.44
C GLY A 108 -3.00 52.96 6.62
N HIS A 109 -2.16 52.62 5.64
CA HIS A 109 -1.52 53.58 4.74
C HIS A 109 -1.98 53.36 3.31
N GLY A 110 -1.85 54.38 2.48
CA GLY A 110 -1.90 54.20 1.04
C GLY A 110 -0.60 54.67 0.38
N HIS A 111 -0.26 53.99 -0.70
CA HIS A 111 1.03 54.04 -1.37
C HIS A 111 0.80 54.36 -2.84
N CYS A 112 1.42 55.42 -3.38
CA CYS A 112 1.33 55.75 -4.80
C CYS A 112 2.72 55.80 -5.43
N PHE A 113 2.87 55.13 -6.56
CA PHE A 113 4.16 54.98 -7.23
C PHE A 113 4.00 54.75 -8.72
N ASP A 114 5.03 55.12 -9.46
CA ASP A 114 5.21 54.75 -10.85
C ASP A 114 6.11 53.52 -10.92
N ALA A 115 5.90 52.65 -11.90
CA ALA A 115 6.69 51.44 -12.13
C ALA A 115 6.72 51.10 -13.62
N THR A 116 7.53 50.10 -13.99
CA THR A 116 7.54 49.50 -15.33
C THR A 116 6.98 48.09 -15.23
N LEU A 117 5.92 47.80 -15.99
CA LEU A 117 5.48 46.44 -16.25
C LEU A 117 6.22 45.95 -17.50
N ASP A 118 7.24 45.13 -17.30
CA ASP A 118 8.02 44.52 -18.36
C ASP A 118 7.38 43.19 -18.79
N LEU A 119 7.03 43.07 -20.07
CA LEU A 119 6.27 41.94 -20.62
C LEU A 119 7.04 41.23 -21.74
N THR A 120 7.27 39.93 -21.56
CA THR A 120 7.71 39.04 -22.65
C THR A 120 6.50 38.38 -23.29
N VAL A 121 6.17 38.80 -24.51
CA VAL A 121 4.93 38.50 -25.21
C VAL A 121 5.15 37.39 -26.24
N THR A 122 4.34 36.33 -26.19
CA THR A 122 4.38 35.18 -27.11
C THR A 122 2.98 34.89 -27.64
N GLY A 123 2.86 34.68 -28.95
CA GLY A 123 1.60 34.26 -29.60
C GLY A 123 1.50 32.74 -29.75
N THR A 124 0.29 32.21 -29.53
CA THR A 124 -0.05 30.80 -29.78
C THR A 124 -0.93 30.65 -31.03
N GLY A 125 -1.30 29.41 -31.39
CA GLY A 125 -2.26 29.15 -32.48
C GLY A 125 -1.86 29.81 -33.80
N SER A 126 -2.75 30.63 -34.38
CA SER A 126 -2.46 31.36 -35.63
C SER A 126 -1.40 32.45 -35.50
N LEU A 127 -1.04 32.83 -34.28
CA LEU A 127 0.04 33.76 -33.96
C LEU A 127 1.32 33.03 -33.51
N GLN A 128 1.42 31.72 -33.72
CA GLN A 128 2.63 30.97 -33.40
C GLN A 128 3.87 31.61 -34.05
N GLY A 129 4.88 31.91 -33.22
CA GLY A 129 6.10 32.59 -33.63
C GLY A 129 6.07 34.12 -33.52
N PHE A 130 4.92 34.72 -33.17
CA PHE A 130 4.85 36.11 -32.73
C PHE A 130 5.54 36.24 -31.37
N ASN A 131 6.58 37.08 -31.29
CA ASN A 131 7.30 37.35 -30.05
C ASN A 131 7.62 38.84 -29.94
N ARG A 132 7.36 39.44 -28.78
CA ARG A 132 7.66 40.85 -28.49
C ARG A 132 8.10 41.05 -27.05
N HIS A 133 8.71 42.19 -26.80
CA HIS A 133 9.09 42.66 -25.47
C HIS A 133 8.52 44.06 -25.31
N LEU A 134 7.70 44.27 -24.27
CA LEU A 134 6.99 45.52 -24.02
C LEU A 134 7.34 46.05 -22.63
N ALA A 135 7.94 47.23 -22.55
CA ALA A 135 8.12 47.95 -21.30
C ALA A 135 6.99 48.97 -21.13
N VAL A 136 5.94 48.60 -20.39
CA VAL A 136 4.74 49.41 -20.21
C VAL A 136 4.88 50.26 -18.94
N PRO A 137 4.95 51.60 -19.05
CA PRO A 137 4.95 52.45 -17.86
C PRO A 137 3.57 52.37 -17.18
N VAL A 138 3.58 52.07 -15.88
CA VAL A 138 2.36 51.91 -15.08
C VAL A 138 2.36 52.85 -13.88
N PHE A 139 1.16 53.29 -13.51
CA PHE A 139 0.88 53.95 -12.24
C PHE A 139 0.16 52.96 -11.32
N CYS A 140 0.60 52.88 -10.07
CA CYS A 140 0.07 52.01 -9.04
C CYS A 140 -0.35 52.79 -7.80
N GLU A 141 -1.45 52.39 -7.19
CA GLU A 141 -1.91 52.80 -5.86
C GLU A 141 -2.29 51.55 -5.07
N VAL A 142 -1.67 51.36 -3.90
CA VAL A 142 -1.90 50.22 -2.99
C VAL A 142 -2.37 50.76 -1.65
N HIS A 143 -3.36 50.12 -1.04
CA HIS A 143 -3.78 50.41 0.34
C HIS A 143 -3.41 49.24 1.26
N THR A 144 -3.03 49.55 2.49
CA THR A 144 -2.60 48.58 3.51
C THR A 144 -3.45 48.71 4.75
N ALA A 145 -3.69 47.61 5.45
CA ALA A 145 -4.22 47.61 6.80
C ALA A 145 -3.19 48.22 7.78
N PRO A 146 -3.59 48.61 9.01
CA PRO A 146 -2.64 49.04 10.02
C PRO A 146 -1.57 47.98 10.28
N ARG A 147 -0.31 48.39 10.32
CA ARG A 147 0.83 47.56 10.74
C ARG A 147 1.39 48.07 12.07
N ASN A 148 2.19 47.25 12.77
CA ASN A 148 2.80 47.59 14.06
C ASN A 148 4.31 47.84 13.90
N PRO A 149 4.77 49.09 13.66
CA PRO A 149 6.19 49.37 13.54
C PRO A 149 6.97 49.00 14.81
N GLY A 150 8.12 48.36 14.62
CA GLY A 150 9.01 47.87 15.68
C GLY A 150 8.81 46.40 16.04
N ASP A 151 7.74 45.76 15.58
CA ASP A 151 7.58 44.32 15.72
C ASP A 151 8.54 43.59 14.75
N PRO A 152 9.21 42.50 15.19
CA PRO A 152 10.12 41.72 14.33
C PRO A 152 9.46 41.15 13.08
N VAL A 153 8.14 40.92 13.13
CA VAL A 153 7.32 40.51 12.00
C VAL A 153 6.09 41.41 11.95
N GLN A 154 5.85 42.04 10.81
CA GLN A 154 4.68 42.88 10.55
C GLN A 154 3.88 42.28 9.41
N ASP A 155 2.75 41.70 9.77
CA ASP A 155 1.85 40.97 8.88
C ASP A 155 0.54 41.77 8.75
N PHE A 156 0.12 42.07 7.51
CA PHE A 156 -1.06 42.87 7.23
C PHE A 156 -1.62 42.69 5.81
N ASP A 157 -2.95 42.81 5.71
CA ASP A 157 -3.66 42.80 4.43
C ASP A 157 -3.32 44.02 3.57
N THR A 158 -3.29 43.78 2.26
CA THR A 158 -3.13 44.83 1.25
C THR A 158 -4.18 44.72 0.16
N VAL A 159 -4.36 45.80 -0.59
CA VAL A 159 -5.22 45.80 -1.78
C VAL A 159 -4.62 46.70 -2.84
N LEU A 160 -4.53 46.19 -4.07
CA LEU A 160 -4.26 46.97 -5.25
C LEU A 160 -5.48 47.85 -5.54
N TYR A 161 -5.38 49.13 -5.18
CA TYR A 161 -6.46 50.08 -5.34
C TYR A 161 -6.57 50.58 -6.77
N ARG A 162 -5.44 50.91 -7.40
CA ARG A 162 -5.40 51.37 -8.79
C ARG A 162 -4.14 50.86 -9.47
N PHE A 163 -4.29 50.30 -10.65
CA PHE A 163 -3.21 49.90 -11.54
C PHE A 163 -3.59 50.32 -12.95
N LYS A 164 -2.74 51.08 -13.63
CA LYS A 164 -2.99 51.47 -15.03
C LYS A 164 -1.69 51.69 -15.80
N GLY A 165 -1.63 51.20 -17.02
CA GLY A 165 -0.55 51.44 -17.97
C GLY A 165 -1.09 51.64 -19.37
N GLU A 166 -0.35 52.39 -20.17
CA GLU A 166 -0.66 52.61 -21.57
C GLU A 166 0.64 52.69 -22.38
N LEU A 167 0.68 51.99 -23.50
CA LEU A 167 1.78 52.01 -24.45
C LEU A 167 1.25 52.54 -25.79
N PHE A 168 2.00 53.50 -26.35
CA PHE A 168 1.75 54.06 -27.66
C PHE A 168 3.00 53.93 -28.54
N GLY A 169 2.79 53.68 -29.83
CA GLY A 169 3.87 53.69 -30.82
C GLY A 169 4.68 52.40 -30.90
N ASP A 170 4.20 51.31 -30.31
CA ASP A 170 4.72 49.98 -30.60
C ASP A 170 4.37 49.61 -32.06
N PRO A 171 5.27 48.92 -32.82
CA PRO A 171 5.00 48.60 -34.22
C PRO A 171 3.83 47.62 -34.42
N ASP A 172 3.51 46.79 -33.44
CA ASP A 172 2.43 45.81 -33.53
C ASP A 172 1.21 46.21 -32.71
N PHE A 173 1.39 46.90 -31.58
CA PHE A 173 0.30 47.45 -30.77
C PHE A 173 0.10 48.95 -31.01
N CYS A 174 -0.95 49.29 -31.75
CA CYS A 174 -1.36 50.68 -31.96
C CYS A 174 -1.96 51.29 -30.71
N THR A 175 -2.67 50.47 -29.93
CA THR A 175 -3.04 50.76 -28.56
C THR A 175 -2.79 49.51 -27.74
N PHE A 176 -2.15 49.67 -26.58
CA PHE A 176 -2.12 48.68 -25.53
C PHE A 176 -2.38 49.40 -24.20
N ARG A 177 -3.45 49.02 -23.52
CA ARG A 177 -3.83 49.55 -22.22
C ARG A 177 -4.07 48.41 -21.27
N ILE A 178 -3.52 48.54 -20.07
CA ILE A 178 -3.80 47.63 -18.97
C ILE A 178 -4.34 48.42 -17.80
N LYS A 179 -5.36 47.90 -17.13
CA LYS A 179 -5.84 48.45 -15.85
C LYS A 179 -6.25 47.33 -14.90
N GLY A 180 -6.16 47.59 -13.61
CA GLY A 180 -6.49 46.66 -12.54
C GLY A 180 -6.77 47.40 -11.23
N GLY A 181 -7.31 46.70 -10.25
CA GLY A 181 -7.55 47.22 -8.91
C GLY A 181 -8.94 47.82 -8.67
N THR A 182 -9.24 47.96 -7.39
CA THR A 182 -10.60 48.14 -6.87
C THR A 182 -11.27 49.46 -7.29
N ASP A 183 -10.50 50.50 -7.59
CA ASP A 183 -10.99 51.79 -8.12
C ASP A 183 -11.65 51.64 -9.50
N TYR A 184 -11.28 50.62 -10.27
CA TYR A 184 -11.92 50.29 -11.55
C TYR A 184 -12.99 49.19 -11.43
N GLY A 185 -13.33 48.79 -10.21
CA GLY A 185 -14.27 47.68 -9.96
C GLY A 185 -13.68 46.30 -10.25
N LEU A 186 -12.35 46.18 -10.32
CA LEU A 186 -11.64 44.92 -10.51
C LEU A 186 -11.02 44.48 -9.17
N PRO A 187 -11.25 43.25 -8.68
CA PRO A 187 -10.60 42.77 -7.48
C PRO A 187 -9.08 42.85 -7.56
N GLY A 188 -8.45 43.08 -6.41
CA GLY A 188 -7.00 43.16 -6.28
C GLY A 188 -6.54 42.87 -4.86
N PRO A 189 -7.09 41.86 -4.15
CA PRO A 189 -6.65 41.57 -2.79
C PRO A 189 -5.18 41.18 -2.78
N GLY A 190 -4.52 41.45 -1.68
CA GLY A 190 -3.13 41.11 -1.47
C GLY A 190 -2.81 41.01 0.00
N HIS A 191 -1.57 40.67 0.27
CA HIS A 191 -1.07 40.53 1.62
C HIS A 191 0.42 40.85 1.65
N THR A 192 0.91 41.36 2.77
CA THR A 192 2.32 41.72 2.93
C THR A 192 2.82 41.35 4.32
N THR A 193 3.96 40.66 4.35
CA THR A 193 4.74 40.38 5.55
C THR A 193 6.08 41.08 5.47
N LEU A 194 6.42 41.86 6.50
CA LEU A 194 7.75 42.46 6.67
C LEU A 194 8.45 41.76 7.84
N THR A 195 9.63 41.19 7.60
CA THR A 195 10.42 40.51 8.63
C THR A 195 11.73 41.25 8.86
N ASP A 196 11.96 41.74 10.08
CA ASP A 196 13.24 42.35 10.47
C ASP A 196 14.32 41.27 10.53
N ILE A 197 15.29 41.35 9.62
CA ILE A 197 16.43 40.43 9.54
C ILE A 197 17.68 40.97 10.26
N GLY A 198 17.52 42.06 11.01
CA GLY A 198 18.60 42.77 11.67
C GLY A 198 19.40 43.68 10.72
N GLY A 199 20.24 44.53 11.30
CA GLY A 199 21.06 45.48 10.53
C GLY A 199 20.28 46.64 9.90
N GLY A 200 19.00 46.82 10.29
CA GLY A 200 18.12 47.85 9.72
C GLY A 200 17.59 47.49 8.33
N LEU A 201 17.46 46.19 8.03
CA LEU A 201 16.89 45.67 6.80
C LEU A 201 15.64 44.85 7.12
N TYR A 202 14.62 44.98 6.28
CA TYR A 202 13.44 44.14 6.28
C TYR A 202 13.45 43.26 5.04
N HIS A 203 13.16 41.99 5.25
CA HIS A 203 12.71 41.12 4.18
C HIS A 203 11.22 41.39 3.92
N ILE A 204 10.84 41.45 2.66
CA ILE A 204 9.47 41.74 2.23
C ILE A 204 8.97 40.56 1.44
N ASP A 205 7.89 39.95 1.94
CA ASP A 205 7.04 39.02 1.21
C ASP A 205 5.70 39.69 0.94
N SER A 206 5.30 39.79 -0.32
CA SER A 206 4.07 40.43 -0.69
C SER A 206 3.52 39.88 -1.99
N PHE A 207 2.21 39.64 -2.01
CA PHE A 207 1.51 39.21 -3.22
C PHE A 207 0.22 39.98 -3.46
N PHE A 208 -0.26 39.94 -4.71
CA PHE A 208 -1.55 40.47 -5.14
C PHE A 208 -2.20 39.52 -6.16
N ASP A 209 -3.47 39.17 -5.94
CA ASP A 209 -4.31 38.56 -6.96
C ASP A 209 -4.96 39.67 -7.80
N ILE A 210 -4.32 40.01 -8.91
CA ILE A 210 -4.70 41.17 -9.73
C ILE A 210 -5.71 40.74 -10.77
N THR A 211 -6.99 41.08 -10.58
CA THR A 211 -7.91 41.09 -11.71
C THR A 211 -7.58 42.29 -12.60
N TYR A 212 -7.19 42.00 -13.84
CA TYR A 212 -6.78 42.99 -14.83
C TYR A 212 -7.75 43.04 -16.02
N GLN A 213 -7.69 44.14 -16.77
CA GLN A 213 -8.31 44.31 -18.06
C GLN A 213 -7.28 44.85 -19.05
N ILE A 214 -7.03 44.11 -20.12
CA ILE A 214 -6.17 44.52 -21.23
C ILE A 214 -7.06 44.88 -22.43
N GLU A 215 -6.92 46.12 -22.91
CA GLU A 215 -7.50 46.60 -24.16
C GLU A 215 -6.37 46.78 -25.18
N PHE A 216 -6.54 46.22 -26.37
CA PHE A 216 -5.55 46.35 -27.44
C PHE A 216 -6.17 46.61 -28.82
N GLU A 217 -5.40 47.26 -29.68
CA GLU A 217 -5.66 47.44 -31.10
C GLU A 217 -4.36 47.24 -31.87
N GLY A 218 -4.36 46.33 -32.85
CA GLY A 218 -3.17 46.03 -33.64
C GLY A 218 -2.89 47.06 -34.74
N CYS A 219 -1.61 47.29 -35.01
CA CYS A 219 -1.19 48.32 -35.97
C CYS A 219 -1.29 47.90 -37.43
N PRO A 220 -1.53 48.86 -38.36
CA PRO A 220 -1.44 48.59 -39.79
C PRO A 220 -0.07 48.04 -40.18
N GLY A 221 -0.07 46.88 -40.85
CA GLY A 221 1.15 46.22 -41.32
C GLY A 221 1.81 45.27 -40.30
N SER A 222 1.22 45.10 -39.11
CA SER A 222 1.64 44.12 -38.11
C SER A 222 0.97 42.76 -38.31
N SER A 223 1.43 41.75 -37.56
CA SER A 223 0.72 40.47 -37.40
C SER A 223 -0.62 40.61 -36.66
N LEU A 224 -0.84 41.72 -35.97
CA LEU A 224 -2.07 42.02 -35.23
C LEU A 224 -3.02 42.93 -36.03
N VAL A 225 -2.73 43.20 -37.30
CA VAL A 225 -3.56 44.09 -38.13
C VAL A 225 -5.04 43.66 -38.13
N ASP A 226 -5.93 44.65 -37.99
CA ASP A 226 -7.37 44.48 -37.89
C ASP A 226 -7.87 43.69 -36.66
N LEU A 227 -6.98 43.30 -35.73
CA LEU A 227 -7.35 42.71 -34.45
C LEU A 227 -7.49 43.78 -33.38
N ARG A 228 -8.54 43.65 -32.57
CA ARG A 228 -8.78 44.48 -31.39
C ARG A 228 -9.69 43.76 -30.42
N GLY A 229 -9.49 43.97 -29.13
CA GLY A 229 -10.32 43.32 -28.12
C GLY A 229 -10.02 43.78 -26.72
N THR A 230 -10.82 43.25 -25.78
CA THR A 230 -10.68 43.50 -24.36
C THR A 230 -10.77 42.18 -23.61
N THR A 231 -9.70 41.82 -22.91
CA THR A 231 -9.63 40.62 -22.08
C THR A 231 -9.63 41.03 -20.62
N THR A 232 -10.40 40.33 -19.79
CA THR A 232 -10.37 40.47 -18.34
C THR A 232 -10.07 39.11 -17.74
N ASP A 233 -9.08 39.06 -16.87
CA ASP A 233 -8.59 37.83 -16.24
C ASP A 233 -7.89 38.18 -14.92
N THR A 234 -7.42 37.18 -14.17
CA THR A 234 -6.69 37.36 -12.90
C THR A 234 -5.28 36.77 -12.99
N ILE A 235 -4.34 37.38 -12.29
CA ILE A 235 -2.95 36.91 -12.18
C ILE A 235 -2.42 37.13 -10.78
N LEU A 236 -1.66 36.18 -10.26
CA LEU A 236 -0.86 36.37 -9.05
C LEU A 236 0.44 37.11 -9.40
N MET A 237 0.68 38.25 -8.74
CA MET A 237 1.98 38.92 -8.77
C MET A 237 2.57 38.97 -7.37
N GLU A 238 3.80 38.50 -7.19
CA GLU A 238 4.44 38.36 -5.89
C GLU A 238 5.91 38.80 -5.88
N THR A 239 6.39 39.23 -4.72
CA THR A 239 7.79 39.54 -4.44
C THR A 239 8.16 38.99 -3.08
N GLY A 240 9.40 38.53 -2.91
CA GLY A 240 9.87 37.98 -1.65
C GLY A 240 9.94 36.46 -1.64
N PHE A 241 10.11 35.92 -0.43
CA PHE A 241 10.23 34.48 -0.19
C PHE A 241 8.83 33.93 0.00
N THR A 242 8.35 33.18 -0.98
CA THR A 242 7.19 32.33 -0.78
C THR A 242 7.58 31.28 0.25
N GLU A 243 6.98 31.34 1.44
CA GLU A 243 6.94 30.15 2.29
C GLU A 243 6.36 29.00 1.46
N CYS A 244 6.91 27.81 1.67
CA CYS A 244 6.43 26.62 0.99
C CYS A 244 4.97 26.35 1.40
N ALA A 245 4.03 26.73 0.53
CA ALA A 245 2.61 26.74 0.79
C ALA A 245 1.83 26.30 -0.46
N PRO A 246 0.60 25.77 -0.30
CA PRO A 246 -0.26 25.43 -1.43
C PRO A 246 -0.54 26.64 -2.32
N THR A 247 -0.64 26.44 -3.64
CA THR A 247 -1.14 27.47 -4.55
C THR A 247 -2.59 27.85 -4.17
N PRO A 248 -3.06 29.08 -4.44
CA PRO A 248 -4.46 29.45 -4.15
C PRO A 248 -5.49 28.56 -4.85
N SER A 249 -5.13 27.98 -6.00
CA SER A 249 -5.94 26.98 -6.73
C SER A 249 -5.88 25.58 -6.13
N GLY A 250 -4.92 25.30 -5.23
CA GLY A 250 -4.63 23.96 -4.71
C GLY A 250 -4.09 22.99 -5.78
N SER A 251 -3.63 23.49 -6.93
CA SER A 251 -3.10 22.65 -8.01
C SER A 251 -1.66 22.17 -7.78
N GLY A 252 -0.99 22.65 -6.72
CA GLY A 252 0.41 22.35 -6.44
C GLY A 252 0.93 23.11 -5.23
N CYS A 253 2.25 23.03 -5.02
CA CYS A 253 2.96 23.90 -4.10
C CYS A 253 3.58 25.09 -4.82
N ARG A 254 3.59 26.25 -4.17
CA ARG A 254 4.33 27.42 -4.67
C ARG A 254 5.82 27.16 -4.53
N THR A 255 6.59 27.44 -5.58
CA THR A 255 8.05 27.26 -5.55
C THR A 255 8.72 28.30 -4.66
N GLY A 256 8.69 28.06 -3.36
CA GLY A 256 9.47 28.81 -2.38
C GLY A 256 10.94 28.38 -2.38
N THR A 257 11.85 29.29 -2.04
CA THR A 257 13.22 28.90 -1.69
C THR A 257 13.17 28.14 -0.38
N CYS A 258 13.55 26.86 -0.36
CA CYS A 258 13.62 26.13 0.90
C CYS A 258 14.82 26.58 1.75
N PRO A 259 14.73 26.52 3.09
CA PRO A 259 15.80 26.94 3.99
C PRO A 259 17.15 26.25 3.71
N ASP A 260 17.08 24.98 3.31
CA ASP A 260 18.23 24.16 2.98
C ASP A 260 18.47 24.09 1.46
N LEU A 261 19.74 24.19 1.10
CA LEU A 261 20.21 24.29 -0.29
C LEU A 261 20.05 22.93 -1.01
N GLY A 262 19.05 22.83 -1.89
CA GLY A 262 18.74 21.62 -2.66
C GLY A 262 17.35 21.05 -2.41
N ASP A 263 16.66 21.53 -1.38
CA ASP A 263 15.29 21.17 -1.08
C ASP A 263 14.31 21.84 -2.05
N GLN A 264 13.22 21.14 -2.34
CA GLN A 264 12.11 21.57 -3.17
C GLN A 264 10.85 21.62 -2.32
N CYS A 265 9.94 22.53 -2.69
CA CYS A 265 8.65 22.65 -2.02
C CYS A 265 7.68 21.65 -2.65
N GLU A 266 7.41 20.55 -1.95
CA GLU A 266 6.61 19.43 -2.43
C GLU A 266 5.33 19.28 -1.59
N PRO A 267 4.23 18.71 -2.14
CA PRO A 267 3.03 18.46 -1.37
C PRO A 267 3.23 17.44 -0.26
N ASN A 268 2.94 17.89 0.95
CA ASN A 268 2.95 17.06 2.14
C ASN A 268 1.55 16.53 2.45
N SER A 269 0.50 17.23 1.99
CA SER A 269 -0.87 16.76 2.14
C SER A 269 -1.77 17.20 0.98
N VAL A 270 -2.66 16.28 0.60
CA VAL A 270 -3.66 16.48 -0.44
C VAL A 270 -5.06 16.09 0.05
N ASP A 271 -6.05 16.70 -0.56
CA ASP A 271 -7.48 16.42 -0.42
C ASP A 271 -7.94 15.82 -1.74
N PHE A 272 -8.18 14.51 -1.75
CA PHE A 272 -8.56 13.74 -2.92
C PHE A 272 -10.07 13.53 -2.94
N ASP A 273 -10.73 13.91 -4.02
CA ASP A 273 -12.13 13.57 -4.28
C ASP A 273 -12.20 12.27 -5.09
N PRO A 274 -12.56 11.14 -4.48
CA PRO A 274 -12.59 9.86 -5.16
C PRO A 274 -13.66 9.77 -6.26
N ALA A 275 -14.72 10.60 -6.17
CA ALA A 275 -15.82 10.60 -7.12
C ALA A 275 -15.42 11.21 -8.46
N THR A 276 -14.58 12.26 -8.42
CA THR A 276 -14.15 13.00 -9.62
C THR A 276 -12.72 12.68 -10.03
N GLY A 277 -11.92 12.11 -9.13
CA GLY A 277 -10.48 11.97 -9.27
C GLY A 277 -9.71 13.29 -9.09
N GLU A 278 -10.39 14.37 -8.65
CA GLU A 278 -9.75 15.66 -8.43
C GLU A 278 -8.87 15.62 -7.18
N VAL A 279 -7.64 16.13 -7.29
CA VAL A 279 -6.69 16.23 -6.18
C VAL A 279 -6.42 17.70 -5.92
N ARG A 280 -6.59 18.14 -4.67
CA ARG A 280 -6.26 19.48 -4.21
C ARG A 280 -5.15 19.43 -3.16
N VAL A 281 -4.01 20.05 -3.45
CA VAL A 281 -2.94 20.23 -2.46
C VAL A 281 -3.42 21.14 -1.33
N VAL A 282 -3.41 20.62 -0.11
CA VAL A 282 -3.83 21.34 1.11
C VAL A 282 -2.68 21.63 2.07
N GLY A 283 -1.52 21.00 1.86
CA GLY A 283 -0.30 21.31 2.60
C GLY A 283 0.96 21.06 1.78
N CYS A 284 1.95 21.91 2.01
CA CYS A 284 3.24 21.89 1.35
C CYS A 284 4.34 21.99 2.40
N LYS A 285 5.47 21.37 2.14
CA LYS A 285 6.63 21.46 3.04
C LYS A 285 7.92 21.35 2.25
N CYS A 286 8.97 21.94 2.79
CA CYS A 286 10.29 21.94 2.17
C CYS A 286 10.99 20.63 2.47
N HIS A 287 11.37 19.91 1.42
CA HIS A 287 12.07 18.66 1.57
C HIS A 287 13.08 18.41 0.46
N SER A 288 14.02 17.50 0.69
CA SER A 288 14.85 17.00 -0.39
C SER A 288 13.97 16.24 -1.40
N ALA A 289 14.33 16.18 -2.68
CA ALA A 289 13.59 15.44 -3.71
C ALA A 289 13.45 13.92 -3.44
N ARG A 290 14.03 13.41 -2.36
CA ARG A 290 13.94 12.00 -1.92
C ARG A 290 13.17 11.83 -0.62
N ASP A 291 12.72 12.90 -0.01
CA ASP A 291 12.07 12.87 1.29
C ASP A 291 10.59 12.50 1.14
N CYS A 292 9.97 12.14 2.26
CA CYS A 292 8.56 11.78 2.36
C CYS A 292 7.63 12.89 1.84
N HIS A 293 6.84 12.62 0.80
CA HIS A 293 5.85 13.52 0.21
C HIS A 293 4.74 12.72 -0.49
N VAL A 294 3.63 13.39 -0.84
CA VAL A 294 2.53 12.77 -1.57
C VAL A 294 2.85 12.73 -3.06
N ASP A 295 2.79 11.55 -3.69
CA ASP A 295 2.70 11.40 -5.14
C ASP A 295 1.24 11.13 -5.54
N TRP A 296 0.62 12.14 -6.13
CA TRP A 296 -0.75 12.03 -6.66
C TRP A 296 -0.78 11.84 -8.18
N SER A 297 0.36 11.62 -8.84
CA SER A 297 0.41 11.46 -10.30
C SER A 297 -0.31 10.21 -10.80
N MET A 298 -0.54 9.23 -9.91
CA MET A 298 -1.27 8.00 -10.20
C MET A 298 -2.72 8.02 -9.71
N ALA A 299 -3.20 9.12 -9.13
CA ALA A 299 -4.58 9.21 -8.66
C ALA A 299 -5.56 8.97 -9.81
N GLN A 300 -6.40 7.94 -9.69
CA GLN A 300 -7.45 7.64 -10.65
C GLN A 300 -8.81 7.65 -9.94
N PRO A 301 -9.87 8.20 -10.58
CA PRO A 301 -11.23 8.09 -10.05
C PRO A 301 -11.62 6.62 -9.92
N TYR A 302 -12.57 6.32 -9.03
CA TYR A 302 -13.14 4.97 -8.91
C TYR A 302 -13.52 4.43 -10.29
N GLY A 303 -13.01 3.25 -10.64
CA GLY A 303 -13.27 2.63 -11.95
C GLY A 303 -14.75 2.26 -12.17
N CYS A 304 -15.53 2.20 -11.10
CA CYS A 304 -16.95 1.88 -11.16
C CYS A 304 -17.77 2.70 -10.14
N VAL A 305 -18.68 3.53 -10.66
CA VAL A 305 -19.63 4.31 -9.85
C VAL A 305 -21.05 3.97 -10.31
N GLY A 306 -21.86 3.47 -9.38
CA GLY A 306 -23.28 3.18 -9.58
C GLY A 306 -24.15 4.28 -8.95
N PRO A 307 -25.17 4.81 -9.66
CA PRO A 307 -26.07 5.79 -9.09
C PRO A 307 -26.91 5.20 -7.94
N ASP A 308 -27.29 6.03 -6.96
CA ASP A 308 -28.23 5.60 -5.92
C ASP A 308 -29.57 5.17 -6.54
N ASP A 309 -30.06 4.00 -6.16
CA ASP A 309 -31.33 3.45 -6.63
C ASP A 309 -32.56 4.09 -5.94
N GLY A 310 -32.32 5.06 -5.05
CA GLY A 310 -33.32 5.79 -4.28
C GLY A 310 -33.63 5.17 -2.92
N ASN A 311 -32.98 4.06 -2.56
CA ASN A 311 -33.07 3.45 -1.24
C ASN A 311 -31.79 3.66 -0.40
N GLY A 312 -30.81 4.45 -0.86
CA GLY A 312 -29.53 4.61 -0.19
C GLY A 312 -28.62 3.42 -0.43
N THR A 313 -28.59 2.90 -1.65
CA THR A 313 -27.70 1.83 -2.14
C THR A 313 -27.66 1.89 -3.67
N THR A 314 -26.85 1.08 -4.33
CA THR A 314 -26.82 1.01 -5.81
C THR A 314 -27.04 -0.41 -6.36
N VAL A 315 -27.34 -0.51 -7.64
CA VAL A 315 -27.56 -1.80 -8.34
C VAL A 315 -26.21 -2.50 -8.58
N ILE A 316 -26.15 -3.80 -8.32
CA ILE A 316 -24.98 -4.65 -8.62
C ILE A 316 -25.46 -5.82 -9.52
N PRO A 317 -24.74 -6.17 -10.60
CA PRO A 317 -23.62 -5.44 -11.17
C PRO A 317 -24.08 -4.06 -11.69
N PRO A 318 -23.28 -2.99 -11.58
CA PRO A 318 -23.65 -1.69 -12.14
C PRO A 318 -23.66 -1.74 -13.66
N GLN A 319 -24.64 -1.07 -14.28
CA GLN A 319 -24.89 -1.17 -15.72
C GLN A 319 -23.68 -0.73 -16.58
N ASP A 320 -22.96 0.29 -16.16
CA ASP A 320 -21.88 0.93 -16.92
C ASP A 320 -20.48 0.49 -16.46
N CYS A 321 -20.38 -0.60 -15.70
CA CYS A 321 -19.11 -1.12 -15.21
C CYS A 321 -18.75 -2.44 -15.86
N GLU A 322 -17.45 -2.67 -16.01
CA GLU A 322 -16.89 -3.94 -16.47
C GLU A 322 -16.32 -4.73 -15.29
N TYR A 323 -16.49 -6.05 -15.35
CA TYR A 323 -15.76 -6.98 -14.49
C TYR A 323 -14.58 -7.52 -15.27
N VAL A 324 -13.38 -7.27 -14.78
CA VAL A 324 -12.11 -7.68 -15.38
C VAL A 324 -11.39 -8.66 -14.47
N SER A 325 -10.59 -9.54 -15.06
CA SER A 325 -9.59 -10.30 -14.32
C SER A 325 -8.25 -9.58 -14.47
N LEU A 326 -7.68 -9.06 -13.38
CA LEU A 326 -6.44 -8.27 -13.45
C LEU A 326 -5.18 -9.11 -13.63
N PHE A 327 -5.20 -10.38 -13.22
CA PHE A 327 -3.99 -11.20 -13.12
C PHE A 327 -4.12 -12.57 -13.80
N GLU A 328 -5.32 -12.95 -14.22
CA GLU A 328 -5.62 -14.28 -14.72
C GLU A 328 -6.37 -14.19 -16.05
N VAL A 329 -6.25 -15.22 -16.89
CA VAL A 329 -7.02 -15.35 -18.13
C VAL A 329 -7.82 -16.65 -18.07
N TYR A 330 -8.92 -16.74 -18.82
CA TYR A 330 -9.61 -18.01 -18.97
C TYR A 330 -8.77 -18.95 -19.84
N TYR A 331 -8.82 -20.24 -19.55
CA TYR A 331 -8.12 -21.28 -20.30
C TYR A 331 -9.04 -22.35 -20.85
N ILE A 332 -8.76 -22.78 -22.08
CA ILE A 332 -9.13 -24.09 -22.63
C ILE A 332 -7.85 -24.91 -22.72
N ILE A 333 -7.85 -26.09 -22.09
CA ILE A 333 -6.70 -26.99 -22.01
C ILE A 333 -7.08 -28.38 -22.52
N ASP A 334 -8.22 -28.88 -22.06
CA ASP A 334 -8.71 -30.21 -22.39
C ASP A 334 -9.23 -30.25 -23.82
N GLY A 335 -8.91 -31.34 -24.54
CA GLY A 335 -9.27 -31.49 -25.95
C GLY A 335 -8.28 -30.85 -26.93
N LEU A 336 -7.20 -30.22 -26.43
CA LEU A 336 -6.11 -29.68 -27.24
C LEU A 336 -4.90 -30.63 -27.30
N PRO A 337 -3.99 -30.46 -28.29
CA PRO A 337 -2.73 -31.19 -28.32
C PRO A 337 -1.88 -30.96 -27.05
N PRO A 338 -1.06 -31.95 -26.61
CA PRO A 338 -0.21 -31.77 -25.44
C PRO A 338 0.69 -30.53 -25.51
N GLY A 339 0.70 -29.72 -24.45
CA GLY A 339 1.48 -28.47 -24.38
C GLY A 339 0.87 -27.29 -25.15
N THR A 340 -0.39 -27.41 -25.59
CA THR A 340 -1.16 -26.35 -26.26
C THR A 340 -2.32 -25.91 -25.37
N THR A 341 -2.53 -24.59 -25.28
CA THR A 341 -3.65 -23.95 -24.58
C THR A 341 -4.29 -22.90 -25.49
N ILE A 342 -5.54 -22.54 -25.20
CA ILE A 342 -6.16 -21.31 -25.69
C ILE A 342 -6.42 -20.42 -24.48
N GLU A 343 -5.81 -19.25 -24.47
CA GLU A 343 -6.00 -18.16 -23.51
C GLU A 343 -7.16 -17.28 -23.99
N LEU A 344 -8.13 -16.97 -23.13
CA LEU A 344 -9.18 -16.01 -23.40
C LEU A 344 -9.10 -14.89 -22.36
N ASP A 345 -8.76 -13.69 -22.82
CA ASP A 345 -8.56 -12.51 -21.98
C ASP A 345 -9.62 -11.46 -22.32
N GLY A 346 -10.28 -10.91 -21.31
CA GLY A 346 -11.18 -9.77 -21.50
C GLY A 346 -12.36 -9.69 -20.53
N PRO A 347 -13.12 -8.59 -20.61
CA PRO A 347 -14.11 -8.21 -19.61
C PRO A 347 -15.46 -8.93 -19.76
N LEU A 348 -16.19 -8.97 -18.65
CA LEU A 348 -17.64 -9.13 -18.60
C LEU A 348 -18.28 -7.74 -18.48
N TYR A 349 -19.01 -7.28 -19.49
CA TYR A 349 -19.64 -5.94 -19.52
C TYR A 349 -21.02 -5.95 -20.18
N ASP A 350 -21.57 -4.76 -20.44
CA ASP A 350 -22.87 -4.55 -21.09
C ASP A 350 -24.03 -5.20 -20.32
N PHE A 351 -24.05 -4.97 -19.01
CA PHE A 351 -25.11 -5.49 -18.14
C PHE A 351 -26.46 -4.84 -18.50
N ILE A 352 -27.38 -5.64 -19.04
CA ILE A 352 -28.73 -5.22 -19.42
C ILE A 352 -29.78 -6.11 -18.79
N ASN A 353 -31.04 -5.69 -18.88
CA ASN A 353 -32.19 -6.44 -18.35
C ASN A 353 -32.04 -6.83 -16.86
N ILE A 354 -31.40 -5.96 -16.07
CA ILE A 354 -31.17 -6.21 -14.65
C ILE A 354 -32.51 -6.21 -13.92
N VAL A 355 -32.85 -7.34 -13.29
CA VAL A 355 -34.08 -7.51 -12.49
C VAL A 355 -33.70 -7.96 -11.08
N ARG A 356 -34.17 -7.20 -10.08
CA ARG A 356 -33.96 -7.48 -8.66
C ARG A 356 -35.23 -8.00 -8.01
N THR A 357 -35.08 -9.04 -7.21
CA THR A 357 -36.15 -9.62 -6.40
C THR A 357 -35.59 -9.98 -5.03
N ALA A 358 -36.37 -9.82 -3.97
CA ALA A 358 -35.94 -10.25 -2.63
C ALA A 358 -35.77 -11.79 -2.60
N GLY A 359 -34.68 -12.28 -1.98
CA GLY A 359 -34.38 -13.71 -1.89
C GLY A 359 -32.89 -14.05 -2.09
N GLY A 360 -32.62 -15.20 -2.70
CA GLY A 360 -31.26 -15.72 -2.87
C GLY A 360 -30.82 -16.63 -1.73
N ASN A 361 -29.73 -17.37 -1.94
CA ASN A 361 -29.15 -18.28 -0.94
C ASN A 361 -28.44 -17.53 0.21
N LEU A 362 -28.07 -16.27 0.02
CA LEU A 362 -27.44 -15.42 1.03
C LEU A 362 -28.42 -14.56 1.84
N GLY A 363 -29.73 -14.65 1.55
CA GLY A 363 -30.78 -14.00 2.34
C GLY A 363 -31.05 -12.52 2.06
N GLY A 364 -30.37 -11.91 1.07
CA GLY A 364 -30.62 -10.56 0.60
C GLY A 364 -31.48 -10.52 -0.67
N GLU A 365 -30.82 -10.33 -1.82
CA GLU A 365 -31.47 -10.17 -3.12
C GLU A 365 -31.03 -11.23 -4.12
N LYS A 366 -31.93 -11.56 -5.05
CA LYS A 366 -31.66 -12.27 -6.29
C LYS A 366 -31.71 -11.28 -7.44
N ILE A 367 -30.62 -11.23 -8.20
CA ILE A 367 -30.42 -10.29 -9.30
C ILE A 367 -30.15 -11.07 -10.57
N THR A 368 -31.02 -10.95 -11.57
CA THR A 368 -30.81 -11.58 -12.89
C THR A 368 -30.45 -10.52 -13.92
N PHE A 369 -29.56 -10.83 -14.85
CA PHE A 369 -29.10 -9.92 -15.90
C PHE A 369 -28.73 -10.68 -17.18
N ASP A 370 -28.62 -9.93 -18.28
CA ASP A 370 -27.88 -10.35 -19.47
C ASP A 370 -26.60 -9.50 -19.57
N ALA A 371 -25.53 -10.04 -20.14
CA ALA A 371 -24.25 -9.36 -20.32
C ALA A 371 -23.48 -9.96 -21.52
N THR A 372 -22.28 -9.47 -21.78
CA THR A 372 -21.38 -9.99 -22.81
C THR A 372 -20.02 -10.34 -22.19
N LEU A 373 -19.54 -11.57 -22.41
CA LEU A 373 -18.13 -11.92 -22.24
C LEU A 373 -17.39 -11.59 -23.53
N ASP A 374 -16.47 -10.65 -23.48
CA ASP A 374 -15.75 -10.20 -24.65
C ASP A 374 -14.28 -10.56 -24.53
N TRP A 375 -13.83 -11.46 -25.39
CA TRP A 375 -12.56 -12.14 -25.24
C TRP A 375 -11.66 -11.94 -26.44
N ASP A 376 -10.44 -11.51 -26.16
CA ASP A 376 -9.28 -11.71 -27.01
C ASP A 376 -8.72 -13.11 -26.78
N VAL A 377 -8.84 -13.94 -27.79
CA VAL A 377 -8.54 -15.37 -27.78
C VAL A 377 -7.20 -15.61 -28.44
N LYS A 378 -6.28 -16.29 -27.75
CA LYS A 378 -4.93 -16.56 -28.24
C LYS A 378 -4.52 -18.01 -28.01
N GLY A 379 -4.10 -18.68 -29.07
CA GLY A 379 -3.53 -20.03 -29.00
C GLY A 379 -2.04 -20.02 -28.66
N THR A 380 -1.62 -21.00 -27.87
CA THR A 380 -0.21 -21.31 -27.57
C THR A 380 0.21 -22.62 -28.28
N GLY A 381 1.46 -23.08 -28.08
CA GLY A 381 1.89 -24.40 -28.58
C GLY A 381 1.71 -24.58 -30.09
N GLU A 382 1.00 -25.65 -30.50
CA GLU A 382 0.69 -25.91 -31.91
C GLU A 382 -0.33 -24.93 -32.52
N LEU A 383 -1.10 -24.24 -31.66
CA LEU A 383 -2.00 -23.15 -32.03
C LEU A 383 -1.31 -21.78 -31.96
N ALA A 384 0.03 -21.72 -31.85
CA ALA A 384 0.76 -20.46 -31.90
C ALA A 384 0.45 -19.72 -33.22
N GLY A 385 -0.21 -18.57 -33.11
CA GLY A 385 -0.67 -17.76 -34.25
C GLY A 385 -2.20 -17.75 -34.42
N PHE A 386 -2.94 -18.64 -33.74
CA PHE A 386 -4.38 -18.51 -33.57
C PHE A 386 -4.66 -17.28 -32.70
N ASN A 387 -5.30 -16.26 -33.26
CA ASN A 387 -5.73 -15.06 -32.55
C ASN A 387 -7.09 -14.62 -33.08
N ARG A 388 -8.07 -14.46 -32.20
CA ARG A 388 -9.44 -14.05 -32.54
C ARG A 388 -9.98 -13.14 -31.44
N HIS A 389 -11.02 -12.41 -31.78
CA HIS A 389 -11.80 -11.63 -30.82
C HIS A 389 -13.23 -12.17 -30.91
N ILE A 390 -13.81 -12.56 -29.78
CA ILE A 390 -15.14 -13.16 -29.71
C ILE A 390 -15.96 -12.54 -28.59
N ALA A 391 -17.22 -12.23 -28.90
CA ALA A 391 -18.20 -11.75 -27.92
C ALA A 391 -19.25 -12.83 -27.70
N VAL A 392 -19.31 -13.38 -26.48
CA VAL A 392 -20.24 -14.43 -26.07
C VAL A 392 -21.36 -13.78 -25.24
N PRO A 393 -22.60 -13.75 -25.73
CA PRO A 393 -23.72 -13.26 -24.93
C PRO A 393 -23.99 -14.25 -23.79
N VAL A 394 -24.13 -13.71 -22.57
CA VAL A 394 -24.38 -14.49 -21.35
C VAL A 394 -25.64 -14.02 -20.64
N SER A 395 -26.28 -14.95 -19.95
CA SER A 395 -27.32 -14.69 -18.94
C SER A 395 -26.78 -15.05 -17.57
N GLY A 396 -27.00 -14.19 -16.57
CA GLY A 396 -26.48 -14.37 -15.22
C GLY A 396 -27.51 -14.17 -14.11
N GLU A 397 -27.19 -14.72 -12.94
CA GLU A 397 -27.91 -14.56 -11.69
C GLU A 397 -26.89 -14.42 -10.55
N VAL A 398 -26.98 -13.33 -9.79
CA VAL A 398 -26.19 -13.07 -8.59
C VAL A 398 -27.11 -13.05 -7.38
N HIS A 399 -26.67 -13.67 -6.30
CA HIS A 399 -27.29 -13.55 -4.99
C HIS A 399 -26.44 -12.66 -4.09
N THR A 400 -27.08 -11.84 -3.26
CA THR A 400 -26.39 -10.99 -2.28
C THR A 400 -26.88 -11.27 -0.87
N GLY A 401 -26.03 -10.98 0.12
CA GLY A 401 -26.44 -10.82 1.50
C GLY A 401 -27.38 -9.61 1.69
N PRO A 402 -28.02 -9.49 2.87
CA PRO A 402 -28.82 -8.31 3.22
C PRO A 402 -28.00 -7.02 3.17
N ARG A 403 -28.63 -5.92 2.76
CA ARG A 403 -27.99 -4.59 2.70
C ARG A 403 -28.45 -3.71 3.86
N ASN A 404 -27.54 -2.93 4.42
CA ASN A 404 -27.86 -1.86 5.36
C ASN A 404 -28.10 -0.56 4.59
N ALA A 405 -29.30 -0.45 4.01
CA ALA A 405 -29.66 0.70 3.17
C ALA A 405 -29.51 2.04 3.94
N GLY A 406 -28.81 2.99 3.32
CA GLY A 406 -28.50 4.29 3.91
C GLY A 406 -27.20 4.36 4.71
N ASP A 407 -26.51 3.24 4.95
CA ASP A 407 -25.15 3.28 5.47
C ASP A 407 -24.19 3.78 4.37
N PRO A 408 -23.27 4.71 4.69
CA PRO A 408 -22.34 5.27 3.73
C PRO A 408 -21.27 4.28 3.27
N CYS A 409 -21.11 3.15 3.97
CA CYS A 409 -20.29 2.02 3.55
C CYS A 409 -21.06 0.72 3.81
N GLN A 410 -21.24 -0.10 2.77
CA GLN A 410 -21.97 -1.37 2.82
C GLN A 410 -21.08 -2.49 2.31
N VAL A 411 -20.70 -3.42 3.18
CA VAL A 411 -19.98 -4.66 2.81
C VAL A 411 -20.99 -5.80 2.76
N ILE A 412 -21.09 -6.47 1.61
CA ILE A 412 -22.15 -7.42 1.30
C ILE A 412 -21.53 -8.68 0.70
N ASP A 413 -21.78 -9.84 1.28
CA ASP A 413 -21.41 -11.12 0.66
C ASP A 413 -22.18 -11.31 -0.64
N THR A 414 -21.52 -11.83 -1.68
CA THR A 414 -22.15 -12.11 -2.97
C THR A 414 -21.85 -13.54 -3.43
N ASP A 415 -22.72 -14.09 -4.29
CA ASP A 415 -22.55 -15.39 -4.92
C ASP A 415 -22.98 -15.29 -6.38
N MET A 416 -22.08 -15.60 -7.31
CA MET A 416 -22.44 -15.75 -8.71
C MET A 416 -23.20 -17.07 -8.86
N PHE A 417 -24.52 -17.01 -8.72
CA PHE A 417 -25.36 -18.21 -8.63
C PHE A 417 -25.50 -18.93 -9.98
N LEU A 418 -25.57 -18.18 -11.08
CA LEU A 418 -25.57 -18.72 -12.44
C LEU A 418 -24.89 -17.72 -13.38
N LEU A 419 -24.04 -18.21 -14.27
CA LEU A 419 -23.56 -17.43 -15.41
C LEU A 419 -23.35 -18.39 -16.58
N GLN A 420 -24.08 -18.19 -17.68
CA GLN A 420 -23.99 -19.10 -18.82
C GLN A 420 -24.16 -18.36 -20.15
N GLY A 421 -23.41 -18.80 -21.15
CA GLY A 421 -23.49 -18.30 -22.52
C GLY A 421 -23.14 -19.38 -23.52
N GLU A 422 -23.60 -19.19 -24.75
CA GLU A 422 -23.30 -20.10 -25.86
C GLU A 422 -23.15 -19.32 -27.16
N LEU A 423 -22.06 -19.58 -27.86
CA LEU A 423 -21.77 -19.04 -29.18
C LEU A 423 -21.94 -20.15 -30.23
N PHE A 424 -22.75 -19.85 -31.25
CA PHE A 424 -22.97 -20.73 -32.40
C PHE A 424 -22.60 -20.04 -33.70
N GLY A 425 -22.01 -20.80 -34.63
CA GLY A 425 -21.75 -20.33 -35.98
C GLY A 425 -20.52 -19.41 -36.12
N ASP A 426 -19.64 -19.39 -35.12
CA ASP A 426 -18.30 -18.83 -35.28
C ASP A 426 -17.50 -19.70 -36.28
N PRO A 427 -16.66 -19.11 -37.15
CA PRO A 427 -15.88 -19.87 -38.12
C PRO A 427 -14.93 -20.90 -37.51
N ASP A 428 -14.44 -20.66 -36.29
CA ASP A 428 -13.47 -21.51 -35.61
C ASP A 428 -14.15 -22.40 -34.55
N PHE A 429 -15.16 -21.88 -33.86
CA PHE A 429 -15.94 -22.61 -32.86
C PHE A 429 -17.33 -23.00 -33.39
N CYS A 430 -17.54 -24.30 -33.62
CA CYS A 430 -18.86 -24.83 -33.96
C CYS A 430 -19.81 -24.80 -32.77
N THR A 431 -19.27 -25.09 -31.60
CA THR A 431 -19.90 -24.85 -30.31
C THR A 431 -18.85 -24.22 -29.39
N LEU A 432 -19.21 -23.16 -28.69
CA LEU A 432 -18.47 -22.67 -27.52
C LEU A 432 -19.48 -22.32 -26.44
N ARG A 433 -19.43 -23.03 -25.31
CA ARG A 433 -20.30 -22.81 -24.16
C ARG A 433 -19.47 -22.41 -22.96
N PHE A 434 -19.94 -21.38 -22.27
CA PHE A 434 -19.42 -20.95 -20.99
C PHE A 434 -20.48 -21.22 -19.91
N ARG A 435 -20.06 -21.77 -18.78
CA ARG A 435 -20.91 -22.04 -17.62
C ARG A 435 -20.13 -21.76 -16.34
N ALA A 436 -20.78 -21.12 -15.38
CA ALA A 436 -20.26 -20.84 -14.07
C ALA A 436 -21.40 -20.72 -13.05
N GLY A 437 -21.08 -20.84 -11.78
CA GLY A 437 -21.97 -20.52 -10.68
C GLY A 437 -22.54 -21.68 -9.89
N THR A 438 -22.92 -21.35 -8.65
CA THR A 438 -23.28 -22.30 -7.58
C THR A 438 -24.48 -23.19 -7.94
N SER A 439 -25.42 -22.70 -8.75
CA SER A 439 -26.58 -23.48 -9.24
C SER A 439 -26.19 -24.68 -10.12
N LEU A 440 -24.99 -24.66 -10.70
CA LEU A 440 -24.43 -25.72 -11.52
C LEU A 440 -23.47 -26.63 -10.75
N GLY A 441 -23.35 -26.45 -9.42
CA GLY A 441 -22.42 -27.19 -8.58
C GLY A 441 -20.97 -26.69 -8.65
N MET A 442 -20.75 -25.48 -9.18
CA MET A 442 -19.45 -24.83 -9.27
C MET A 442 -19.41 -23.67 -8.27
N PRO A 443 -18.54 -23.70 -7.23
CA PRO A 443 -18.46 -22.60 -6.26
C PRO A 443 -18.16 -21.27 -6.95
N SER A 444 -18.86 -20.20 -6.56
CA SER A 444 -18.56 -18.86 -7.07
C SER A 444 -18.79 -17.74 -6.04
N PRO A 445 -18.16 -17.83 -4.85
CA PRO A 445 -18.30 -16.82 -3.80
C PRO A 445 -17.70 -15.48 -4.24
N GLY A 446 -18.17 -14.41 -3.62
CA GLY A 446 -17.66 -13.06 -3.84
C GLY A 446 -18.05 -12.11 -2.70
N GLN A 447 -17.66 -10.86 -2.87
CA GLN A 447 -18.05 -9.77 -1.97
C GLN A 447 -18.23 -8.49 -2.79
N ALA A 448 -19.08 -7.59 -2.30
CA ALA A 448 -19.21 -6.24 -2.81
C ALA A 448 -19.15 -5.22 -1.67
N THR A 449 -18.36 -4.17 -1.87
CA THR A 449 -18.26 -2.99 -1.01
C THR A 449 -18.83 -1.80 -1.76
N LEU A 450 -19.84 -1.16 -1.16
CA LEU A 450 -20.46 0.04 -1.70
C LEU A 450 -20.13 1.23 -0.81
N THR A 451 -19.47 2.24 -1.36
CA THR A 451 -19.10 3.46 -0.63
C THR A 451 -19.85 4.65 -1.19
N GLN A 452 -20.72 5.26 -0.39
CA GLN A 452 -21.49 6.42 -0.78
C GLN A 452 -20.56 7.64 -0.96
N LEU A 453 -20.67 8.27 -2.12
CA LEU A 453 -19.93 9.45 -2.53
C LEU A 453 -20.67 10.72 -2.11
N GLY A 454 -19.97 11.87 -2.08
CA GLY A 454 -20.54 13.15 -1.68
C GLY A 454 -21.73 13.63 -2.53
N ASN A 455 -21.85 13.13 -3.78
CA ASN A 455 -22.97 13.40 -4.67
C ASN A 455 -24.20 12.48 -4.43
N GLY A 456 -24.06 11.47 -3.55
CA GLY A 456 -25.08 10.47 -3.22
C GLY A 456 -24.95 9.16 -3.99
N ASP A 457 -24.16 9.09 -5.07
CA ASP A 457 -23.88 7.86 -5.80
C ASP A 457 -22.97 6.93 -4.99
N PHE A 458 -22.71 5.71 -5.48
CA PHE A 458 -21.88 4.74 -4.79
C PHE A 458 -20.71 4.31 -5.66
N ALA A 459 -19.49 4.42 -5.13
CA ALA A 459 -18.38 3.64 -5.65
C ALA A 459 -18.66 2.15 -5.36
N VAL A 460 -18.49 1.31 -6.38
CA VAL A 460 -18.79 -0.13 -6.30
C VAL A 460 -17.52 -0.90 -6.52
N ASP A 461 -16.98 -1.49 -5.47
CA ASP A 461 -15.94 -2.50 -5.54
C ASP A 461 -16.60 -3.87 -5.36
N SER A 462 -16.42 -4.77 -6.31
CA SER A 462 -17.03 -6.10 -6.22
C SER A 462 -16.20 -7.13 -6.96
N PHE A 463 -15.97 -8.29 -6.32
CA PHE A 463 -15.27 -9.40 -6.93
C PHE A 463 -16.03 -10.72 -6.76
N PHE A 464 -15.71 -11.67 -7.65
CA PHE A 464 -16.16 -13.06 -7.59
C PHE A 464 -14.99 -14.00 -7.90
N ASP A 465 -14.83 -15.05 -7.10
CA ASP A 465 -13.94 -16.18 -7.39
C ASP A 465 -14.75 -17.25 -8.13
N VAL A 466 -14.77 -17.19 -9.46
CA VAL A 466 -15.68 -17.97 -10.30
C VAL A 466 -15.03 -19.29 -10.72
N THR A 467 -15.52 -20.43 -10.19
CA THR A 467 -15.29 -21.73 -10.84
C THR A 467 -16.14 -21.81 -12.11
N TYR A 468 -15.46 -21.94 -13.25
CA TYR A 468 -16.06 -21.96 -14.57
C TYR A 468 -15.81 -23.27 -15.31
N GLN A 469 -16.64 -23.55 -16.30
CA GLN A 469 -16.53 -24.63 -17.27
C GLN A 469 -16.69 -24.07 -18.69
N ILE A 470 -15.71 -24.35 -19.55
CA ILE A 470 -15.76 -24.04 -20.98
C ILE A 470 -15.82 -25.34 -21.77
N GLU A 471 -16.88 -25.54 -22.55
CA GLU A 471 -17.04 -26.65 -23.51
C GLU A 471 -16.89 -26.09 -24.93
N PHE A 472 -16.06 -26.73 -25.76
CA PHE A 472 -15.91 -26.31 -27.15
C PHE A 472 -15.86 -27.50 -28.13
N GLU A 473 -16.26 -27.22 -29.37
CA GLU A 473 -16.11 -28.09 -30.54
C GLU A 473 -15.63 -27.23 -31.71
N GLY A 474 -14.49 -27.59 -32.30
CA GLY A 474 -13.92 -26.83 -33.41
C GLY A 474 -14.61 -27.11 -34.74
N CYS A 475 -14.75 -26.07 -35.56
CA CYS A 475 -15.47 -26.16 -36.82
C CYS A 475 -14.70 -26.81 -37.96
N THR A 476 -15.43 -27.38 -38.92
CA THR A 476 -14.83 -27.91 -40.15
C THR A 476 -14.12 -26.78 -40.90
N ALA A 477 -12.89 -27.04 -41.37
CA ALA A 477 -12.00 -26.08 -42.02
C ALA A 477 -11.43 -24.96 -41.14
N SER A 478 -11.61 -25.04 -39.81
CA SER A 478 -10.90 -24.18 -38.85
C SER A 478 -9.56 -24.78 -38.42
N GLN A 479 -8.75 -24.01 -37.70
CA GLN A 479 -7.56 -24.53 -37.02
C GLN A 479 -7.89 -25.46 -35.85
N LEU A 480 -9.13 -25.40 -35.34
CA LEU A 480 -9.62 -26.24 -34.25
C LEU A 480 -10.34 -27.49 -34.77
N GLN A 481 -10.32 -27.74 -36.09
CA GLN A 481 -11.02 -28.88 -36.67
C GLN A 481 -10.61 -30.19 -35.99
N ASP A 482 -11.61 -31.03 -35.69
CA ASP A 482 -11.46 -32.33 -35.02
C ASP A 482 -10.96 -32.23 -33.55
N LEU A 483 -10.95 -31.02 -32.97
CA LEU A 483 -10.71 -30.78 -31.54
C LEU A 483 -12.02 -30.48 -30.82
N SER A 484 -12.17 -31.04 -29.62
CA SER A 484 -13.29 -30.76 -28.71
C SER A 484 -12.89 -31.12 -27.29
N GLY A 485 -13.35 -30.35 -26.32
CA GLY A 485 -13.03 -30.62 -24.92
C GLY A 485 -13.86 -29.80 -23.94
N THR A 486 -13.64 -30.07 -22.67
CA THR A 486 -14.30 -29.38 -21.55
C THR A 486 -13.27 -29.10 -20.48
N THR A 487 -12.98 -27.82 -20.26
CA THR A 487 -12.04 -27.38 -19.22
C THR A 487 -12.80 -26.76 -18.06
N THR A 488 -12.40 -27.08 -16.84
CA THR A 488 -12.91 -26.49 -15.61
C THR A 488 -11.74 -25.88 -14.84
N ALA A 489 -11.89 -24.65 -14.38
CA ALA A 489 -10.89 -23.93 -13.59
C ALA A 489 -11.58 -22.82 -12.76
N THR A 490 -10.81 -22.09 -11.98
CA THR A 490 -11.28 -20.95 -11.19
C THR A 490 -10.54 -19.69 -11.63
N ILE A 491 -11.24 -18.56 -11.64
CA ILE A 491 -10.67 -17.25 -11.94
C ILE A 491 -11.30 -16.18 -11.04
N ARG A 492 -10.55 -15.14 -10.66
CA ARG A 492 -11.13 -13.95 -10.04
C ARG A 492 -11.52 -12.91 -11.09
N ILE A 493 -12.79 -12.50 -11.08
CA ILE A 493 -13.25 -11.31 -11.82
C ILE A 493 -13.66 -10.22 -10.83
N GLN A 494 -13.35 -8.97 -11.14
CA GLN A 494 -13.63 -7.84 -10.25
C GLN A 494 -13.96 -6.56 -11.02
N THR A 495 -14.79 -5.72 -10.42
CA THR A 495 -15.09 -4.37 -10.86
C THR A 495 -14.77 -3.38 -9.74
N GLY A 496 -14.52 -2.12 -10.11
CA GLY A 496 -14.20 -1.08 -9.15
C GLY A 496 -12.87 -1.28 -8.45
N ALA A 497 -11.84 -1.72 -9.20
CA ALA A 497 -10.47 -1.80 -8.73
C ALA A 497 -10.16 -0.61 -7.81
N GLU A 498 -9.55 -0.90 -6.65
CA GLU A 498 -9.32 0.11 -5.62
C GLU A 498 -8.80 1.40 -6.27
N PRO A 499 -9.38 2.56 -5.90
CA PRO A 499 -8.90 3.83 -6.41
C PRO A 499 -7.41 3.84 -6.07
N VAL A 500 -6.58 4.10 -7.07
CA VAL A 500 -5.16 4.32 -6.81
C VAL A 500 -5.12 5.61 -6.02
N LEU A 501 -5.07 5.50 -4.69
CA LEU A 501 -4.99 6.66 -3.82
C LEU A 501 -3.64 7.36 -4.06
N PRO A 502 -3.57 8.70 -3.92
CA PRO A 502 -2.29 9.37 -3.77
C PRO A 502 -1.45 8.66 -2.71
N ALA A 503 -0.24 8.23 -3.07
CA ALA A 503 0.60 7.43 -2.18
C ALA A 503 1.70 8.29 -1.58
N CYS A 504 2.07 7.98 -0.33
CA CYS A 504 3.26 8.56 0.27
C CYS A 504 4.52 7.91 -0.32
N ILE A 505 5.37 8.71 -0.98
CA ILE A 505 6.64 8.26 -1.54
C ILE A 505 7.83 8.98 -0.90
N GLY A 506 9.02 8.44 -1.11
CA GLY A 506 10.26 8.98 -0.54
C GLY A 506 10.67 8.29 0.75
N ASN A 507 11.80 8.72 1.31
CA ASN A 507 12.40 8.19 2.52
C ASN A 507 12.55 9.32 3.54
N CYS A 508 12.22 9.08 4.80
CA CYS A 508 12.54 10.07 5.82
C CYS A 508 14.05 10.11 6.12
N PRO A 509 14.59 11.26 6.54
CA PRO A 509 15.95 11.36 7.04
C PRO A 509 16.19 10.31 8.15
N GLY A 510 17.24 9.51 8.03
CA GLY A 510 17.53 8.44 8.99
C GLY A 510 16.84 7.10 8.71
N LEU A 511 16.36 6.87 7.48
CA LEU A 511 15.66 5.63 7.08
C LEU A 511 14.34 5.40 7.82
N MET A 512 13.70 6.46 8.35
CA MET A 512 12.36 6.30 8.91
C MET A 512 11.36 6.03 7.78
N PRO A 513 10.31 5.22 8.04
CA PRO A 513 9.25 5.04 7.07
C PRO A 513 8.50 6.37 6.87
N CYS A 514 8.10 6.63 5.64
CA CYS A 514 7.20 7.72 5.31
C CYS A 514 5.80 7.30 5.77
N ILE A 515 5.26 7.94 6.82
CA ILE A 515 3.98 7.53 7.42
C ILE A 515 2.85 8.24 6.69
N GLU A 516 1.90 7.45 6.18
CA GLU A 516 0.66 7.92 5.58
C GLU A 516 -0.43 8.07 6.64
N THR A 517 -1.06 9.24 6.70
CA THR A 517 -2.25 9.48 7.51
C THR A 517 -3.43 9.78 6.60
N ILE A 518 -4.44 8.91 6.63
CA ILE A 518 -5.68 9.03 5.85
C ILE A 518 -6.82 9.50 6.75
N THR A 519 -7.50 10.58 6.37
CA THR A 519 -8.69 11.10 7.07
C THR A 519 -9.85 11.25 6.10
N ASN A 520 -10.93 10.52 6.32
CA ASN A 520 -12.17 10.65 5.54
C ASN A 520 -12.95 11.89 5.98
N ASN A 521 -13.23 12.80 5.05
CA ASN A 521 -13.97 14.02 5.32
C ASN A 521 -15.49 13.78 5.23
N PRO A 522 -16.32 14.58 5.93
CA PRO A 522 -17.78 14.45 5.90
C PRO A 522 -18.43 14.70 4.53
N ASP A 523 -17.73 15.35 3.60
CA ASP A 523 -18.17 15.62 2.23
C ASP A 523 -17.77 14.51 1.23
N GLY A 524 -17.13 13.45 1.71
CA GLY A 524 -16.74 12.29 0.90
C GLY A 524 -15.34 12.38 0.29
N THR A 525 -14.61 13.48 0.48
CA THR A 525 -13.19 13.55 0.09
C THR A 525 -12.29 12.89 1.13
N ILE A 526 -11.04 12.61 0.75
CA ILE A 526 -10.05 11.91 1.56
C ILE A 526 -8.82 12.81 1.68
N ASN A 527 -8.50 13.22 2.91
CA ASN A 527 -7.24 13.91 3.19
C ASN A 527 -6.13 12.86 3.39
N ILE A 528 -5.06 12.96 2.60
CA ILE A 528 -3.88 12.12 2.71
C ILE A 528 -2.72 13.04 3.08
N SER A 529 -2.06 12.76 4.20
CA SER A 529 -0.88 13.49 4.66
C SER A 529 0.28 12.54 4.87
N CYS A 530 1.45 12.91 4.38
CA CYS A 530 2.69 12.17 4.59
C CYS A 530 3.53 12.91 5.62
N ASP A 531 4.03 12.23 6.65
CA ASP A 531 4.94 12.85 7.60
C ASP A 531 6.05 11.89 8.05
N CYS A 532 7.19 12.50 8.39
CA CYS A 532 8.30 11.83 9.04
C CYS A 532 8.15 11.98 10.55
N GLU A 533 7.24 11.20 11.14
CA GLU A 533 7.12 11.15 12.59
C GLU A 533 8.20 10.20 13.14
N SER A 534 8.95 10.63 14.16
CA SER A 534 9.78 9.69 14.92
C SER A 534 8.82 8.83 15.74
N SER A 535 8.42 7.70 15.20
CA SER A 535 7.63 6.73 15.95
C SER A 535 8.37 6.40 17.24
N VAL A 536 7.68 6.48 18.38
CA VAL A 536 8.21 5.85 19.59
C VAL A 536 8.11 4.34 19.33
N CYS A 537 9.11 3.57 19.75
CA CYS A 537 9.01 2.11 19.68
C CYS A 537 7.91 1.67 20.67
N GLU A 538 6.71 1.45 20.15
CA GLU A 538 5.49 1.16 20.92
C GLU A 538 4.69 0.04 20.22
N PRO A 539 3.83 -0.69 20.96
CA PRO A 539 2.95 -1.68 20.37
C PRO A 539 2.03 -1.04 19.31
N LEU A 540 1.72 -1.78 18.24
CA LEU A 540 0.68 -1.39 17.30
C LEU A 540 -0.67 -1.23 18.03
N PRO A 541 -1.59 -0.36 17.54
CA PRO A 541 -2.87 -0.14 18.20
C PRO A 541 -3.74 -1.40 18.36
N ASP A 542 -3.56 -2.40 17.50
CA ASP A 542 -4.21 -3.71 17.58
C ASP A 542 -3.46 -4.73 18.45
N GLY A 543 -2.27 -4.36 18.96
CA GLY A 543 -1.40 -5.22 19.76
C GLY A 543 -0.76 -6.36 18.98
N SER A 544 -0.81 -6.39 17.64
CA SER A 544 -0.31 -7.52 16.86
C SER A 544 1.22 -7.62 16.83
N ASP A 545 1.91 -6.48 16.83
CA ASP A 545 3.37 -6.39 16.78
C ASP A 545 3.86 -5.06 17.38
N CYS A 546 5.17 -4.85 17.41
CA CYS A 546 5.77 -3.54 17.63
C CYS A 546 5.74 -2.70 16.36
N ARG A 547 5.43 -1.41 16.50
CA ARG A 547 5.48 -0.46 15.40
C ARG A 547 6.93 -0.32 14.92
N PRO A 548 7.26 -0.67 13.65
CA PRO A 548 8.63 -0.58 13.16
C PRO A 548 9.10 0.87 13.23
N SER A 549 9.99 1.15 14.18
CA SER A 549 10.50 2.49 14.42
C SER A 549 12.03 2.50 14.39
N PRO A 550 12.66 3.49 13.73
CA PRO A 550 14.10 3.67 13.81
C PRO A 550 14.50 4.02 15.24
N CYS A 551 15.33 3.15 15.80
CA CYS A 551 15.91 3.32 17.13
C CYS A 551 17.05 4.34 17.11
N GLU A 552 17.37 4.93 18.28
CA GLU A 552 18.49 5.88 18.41
C GLU A 552 19.84 5.27 17.94
N ASP A 553 20.00 3.96 18.12
CA ASP A 553 21.09 3.19 17.53
C ASP A 553 20.60 2.52 16.24
N PRO A 554 21.20 2.81 15.06
CA PRO A 554 20.79 2.22 13.79
C PRO A 554 21.00 0.70 13.70
N CYS A 555 21.67 0.08 14.67
CA CYS A 555 21.78 -1.38 14.78
C CYS A 555 20.65 -2.02 15.62
N ASN A 556 19.77 -1.21 16.21
CA ASN A 556 18.64 -1.71 17.00
C ASN A 556 17.35 -1.69 16.16
N GLN A 557 16.52 -2.70 16.39
CA GLN A 557 15.17 -2.81 15.86
C GLN A 557 14.16 -2.65 17.00
N CYS A 558 12.96 -2.18 16.67
CA CYS A 558 11.87 -2.12 17.63
C CYS A 558 11.27 -3.52 17.77
N LEU A 559 11.55 -4.20 18.88
CA LEU A 559 11.18 -5.60 19.10
C LEU A 559 10.25 -5.76 20.32
N PRO A 560 9.37 -6.79 20.32
CA PRO A 560 8.49 -7.09 21.45
C PRO A 560 9.30 -7.42 22.71
N LYS A 561 9.03 -6.68 23.78
CA LYS A 561 9.64 -6.90 25.08
C LYS A 561 8.72 -7.68 26.02
N CYS A 562 7.42 -7.41 25.94
CA CYS A 562 6.39 -8.10 26.69
C CYS A 562 5.20 -8.41 25.79
N VAL A 563 4.64 -9.61 25.93
CA VAL A 563 3.39 -10.00 25.28
C VAL A 563 2.44 -10.60 26.31
N ASN A 564 1.14 -10.44 26.08
CA ASN A 564 0.09 -11.22 26.70
C ASN A 564 -0.29 -12.32 25.72
N TYR A 565 -0.18 -13.56 26.17
CA TYR A 565 -0.56 -14.73 25.39
C TYR A 565 -1.82 -15.35 26.00
N ASP A 566 -2.93 -15.26 25.29
CA ASP A 566 -4.16 -15.92 25.71
C ASP A 566 -4.06 -17.41 25.37
N LEU A 567 -3.99 -18.27 26.39
CA LEU A 567 -3.91 -19.72 26.18
C LEU A 567 -5.13 -20.30 25.44
N ASN A 568 -6.29 -19.63 25.46
CA ASN A 568 -7.51 -20.07 24.77
C ASN A 568 -7.50 -19.71 23.29
N THR A 569 -7.36 -18.42 22.99
CA THR A 569 -7.50 -17.86 21.64
C THR A 569 -6.18 -17.91 20.89
N ARG A 570 -5.07 -17.98 21.64
CA ARG A 570 -3.68 -17.90 21.17
C ARG A 570 -3.38 -16.59 20.47
N GLU A 571 -4.18 -15.60 20.78
CA GLU A 571 -3.90 -14.22 20.48
C GLU A 571 -2.70 -13.80 21.31
N ILE A 572 -1.69 -13.28 20.62
CA ILE A 572 -0.54 -12.63 21.23
C ILE A 572 -0.83 -11.14 21.12
N ILE A 573 -0.97 -10.49 22.26
CA ILE A 573 -1.11 -9.03 22.34
C ILE A 573 0.21 -8.49 22.87
N VAL A 574 0.95 -7.79 22.02
CA VAL A 574 2.17 -7.07 22.41
C VAL A 574 1.81 -5.98 23.40
N LEU A 575 2.37 -6.09 24.61
CA LEU A 575 2.11 -5.18 25.72
C LEU A 575 3.16 -4.07 25.80
N ASP A 576 4.40 -4.36 25.41
CA ASP A 576 5.53 -3.44 25.50
C ASP A 576 6.55 -3.71 24.39
N CYS A 577 7.13 -2.65 23.86
CA CYS A 577 8.11 -2.67 22.79
C CYS A 577 9.35 -1.90 23.21
N ASP A 578 10.52 -2.31 22.73
CA ASP A 578 11.77 -1.65 23.08
C ASP A 578 12.77 -1.72 21.93
N CYS A 579 13.66 -0.73 21.88
CA CYS A 579 14.70 -0.63 20.86
C CYS A 579 15.90 -1.51 21.22
N ARG A 580 16.00 -2.68 20.61
CA ARG A 580 16.96 -3.73 20.95
C ARG A 580 17.76 -4.19 19.75
N GLY A 581 19.01 -4.58 19.92
CA GLY A 581 19.77 -5.18 18.82
C GLY A 581 19.14 -6.49 18.36
N ASP A 582 19.39 -6.91 17.11
CA ASP A 582 18.86 -8.17 16.53
C ASP A 582 19.17 -9.42 17.37
N GLU A 583 20.22 -9.35 18.20
CA GLU A 583 20.62 -10.41 19.12
C GLU A 583 20.22 -10.14 20.58
N ASP A 584 19.69 -8.98 20.94
CA ASP A 584 19.32 -8.70 22.34
C ASP A 584 18.04 -9.45 22.74
N CYS A 585 17.89 -9.69 24.04
CA CYS A 585 16.76 -10.43 24.61
C CYS A 585 15.41 -9.79 24.24
N HIS A 586 14.54 -10.53 23.57
CA HIS A 586 13.20 -10.10 23.17
C HIS A 586 12.24 -11.30 23.18
N VAL A 587 10.93 -11.04 23.12
CA VAL A 587 9.94 -12.10 22.94
C VAL A 587 9.94 -12.51 21.47
N GLY A 588 10.30 -13.75 21.17
CA GLY A 588 10.08 -14.32 19.85
C GLY A 588 8.60 -14.64 19.67
N ILE A 589 7.91 -13.89 18.82
CA ILE A 589 6.54 -14.21 18.41
C ILE A 589 6.65 -15.32 17.35
N PRO A 590 6.13 -16.52 17.62
CA PRO A 590 6.13 -17.58 16.61
C PRO A 590 5.21 -17.17 15.47
N GLU A 591 5.74 -17.12 14.25
CA GLU A 591 4.92 -16.85 13.07
C GLU A 591 4.04 -18.07 12.77
N GLY A 592 2.82 -18.10 13.31
CA GLY A 592 1.74 -18.89 12.76
C GLY A 592 0.54 -19.11 13.67
N PRO A 593 -0.57 -19.62 13.10
CA PRO A 593 -1.85 -19.68 13.75
C PRO A 593 -1.90 -20.75 14.84
N ALA A 594 -2.32 -20.34 16.02
CA ALA A 594 -3.06 -21.07 17.03
C ALA A 594 -3.10 -22.65 16.91
N PHE A 595 -2.61 -23.46 17.90
CA PHE A 595 -2.71 -24.96 17.93
C PHE A 595 -3.92 -25.55 17.16
N ASN A 596 -3.65 -26.22 16.04
CA ASN A 596 -4.70 -26.84 15.25
C ASN A 596 -5.34 -28.04 15.98
N CYS A 597 -4.81 -28.43 17.15
CA CYS A 597 -5.30 -29.54 17.93
C CYS A 597 -5.86 -29.18 19.32
N VAL A 598 -7.20 -29.18 19.44
CA VAL A 598 -7.93 -29.04 20.71
C VAL A 598 -8.88 -30.22 20.88
N LEU A 599 -8.82 -30.88 22.04
CA LEU A 599 -9.68 -32.01 22.37
C LEU A 599 -10.52 -31.72 23.62
N PRO A 600 -11.78 -32.13 23.65
CA PRO A 600 -12.59 -32.00 24.87
C PRO A 600 -12.10 -32.93 25.99
N ASP A 601 -12.28 -32.51 27.24
CA ASP A 601 -12.12 -33.41 28.40
C ASP A 601 -13.09 -34.60 28.26
N ASN A 602 -12.57 -35.82 28.43
CA ASN A 602 -13.39 -37.03 28.40
C ASN A 602 -14.20 -37.26 29.70
N GLY A 603 -14.18 -36.28 30.61
CA GLY A 603 -14.85 -36.30 31.91
C GLY A 603 -14.02 -36.92 33.03
N THR A 604 -12.74 -37.21 32.77
CA THR A 604 -11.79 -37.67 33.78
C THR A 604 -10.76 -36.61 34.16
N GLY A 605 -10.85 -35.40 33.59
CA GLY A 605 -9.89 -34.32 33.75
C GLY A 605 -8.71 -34.46 32.78
N THR A 606 -8.90 -35.08 31.62
CA THR A 606 -7.89 -35.30 30.57
C THR A 606 -8.63 -35.69 29.27
N PRO A 607 -8.14 -35.36 28.07
CA PRO A 607 -8.74 -35.79 26.82
C PRO A 607 -8.36 -37.24 26.47
N THR A 608 -9.16 -37.87 25.60
CA THR A 608 -8.83 -39.20 25.03
C THR A 608 -7.79 -39.06 23.91
N LEU A 609 -6.78 -39.94 23.89
CA LEU A 609 -5.81 -40.05 22.77
C LEU A 609 -6.10 -41.31 21.91
N PRO A 610 -5.72 -41.36 20.61
CA PRO A 610 -5.08 -40.29 19.83
C PRO A 610 -6.00 -39.07 19.69
N PRO A 611 -5.47 -37.91 19.32
CA PRO A 611 -6.25 -36.70 19.21
C PRO A 611 -7.19 -36.72 17.99
N ILE A 612 -8.40 -37.24 18.17
CA ILE A 612 -9.42 -37.32 17.10
C ILE A 612 -9.77 -35.92 16.61
N GLY A 613 -9.58 -35.68 15.31
CA GLY A 613 -9.80 -34.37 14.68
C GLY A 613 -8.55 -33.50 14.59
N CYS A 614 -7.39 -34.01 15.03
CA CYS A 614 -6.11 -33.37 14.84
C CYS A 614 -5.26 -34.15 13.85
N ASP A 615 -4.33 -33.44 13.23
CA ASP A 615 -3.38 -34.01 12.28
C ASP A 615 -1.98 -34.02 12.91
N TYR A 616 -1.17 -35.03 12.56
CA TYR A 616 0.25 -35.03 12.80
C TYR A 616 0.98 -34.76 11.49
N THR A 617 1.77 -33.69 11.46
CA THR A 617 2.57 -33.24 10.33
C THR A 617 4.05 -33.48 10.60
N SER A 618 4.87 -33.38 9.57
CA SER A 618 6.34 -33.43 9.66
C SER A 618 6.92 -32.27 8.85
N PRO A 619 6.86 -31.04 9.37
CA PRO A 619 7.11 -29.84 8.56
C PRO A 619 8.53 -29.78 7.99
N ASP A 620 9.51 -30.37 8.69
CA ASP A 620 10.93 -30.27 8.33
C ASP A 620 11.52 -31.57 7.74
N GLU A 621 10.75 -32.66 7.72
CA GLU A 621 11.26 -33.99 7.36
C GLU A 621 10.28 -34.76 6.46
N TYR A 622 10.81 -35.61 5.58
CA TYR A 622 10.00 -36.39 4.63
C TYR A 622 10.11 -37.89 4.92
N PHE A 623 9.04 -38.63 4.64
CA PHE A 623 9.15 -40.06 4.43
C PHE A 623 9.95 -40.29 3.13
N MET A 624 10.96 -41.16 3.17
CA MET A 624 11.86 -41.36 2.04
C MET A 624 11.94 -42.82 1.62
N ILE A 625 11.97 -43.03 0.30
CA ILE A 625 12.46 -44.26 -0.31
C ILE A 625 13.82 -43.95 -0.91
N LEU A 626 14.85 -44.60 -0.36
CA LEU A 626 16.25 -44.44 -0.75
C LEU A 626 16.77 -45.69 -1.48
N ASP A 627 16.36 -46.86 -0.99
CA ASP A 627 16.82 -48.15 -1.49
C ASP A 627 15.89 -48.71 -2.57
N GLY A 628 16.46 -49.39 -3.57
CA GLY A 628 15.70 -50.00 -4.68
C GLY A 628 15.46 -49.07 -5.88
N LEU A 629 15.96 -47.83 -5.81
CA LEU A 629 15.90 -46.81 -6.87
C LEU A 629 17.24 -46.70 -7.63
N PRO A 630 17.25 -46.05 -8.81
CA PRO A 630 18.50 -45.70 -9.49
C PRO A 630 19.43 -44.84 -8.62
N ALA A 631 20.73 -44.92 -8.85
CA ALA A 631 21.71 -44.15 -8.07
C ALA A 631 21.44 -42.62 -8.17
N GLY A 632 21.41 -41.93 -7.03
CA GLY A 632 21.15 -40.49 -6.95
C GLY A 632 19.68 -40.11 -7.16
N THR A 633 18.75 -41.06 -7.02
CA THR A 633 17.29 -40.87 -7.11
C THR A 633 16.68 -41.24 -5.77
N THR A 634 15.78 -40.40 -5.27
CA THR A 634 14.96 -40.63 -4.07
C THR A 634 13.49 -40.42 -4.43
N ILE A 635 12.60 -40.96 -3.60
CA ILE A 635 11.20 -40.55 -3.56
C ILE A 635 10.98 -39.94 -2.18
N GLU A 636 10.61 -38.66 -2.15
CA GLU A 636 10.29 -37.88 -0.96
C GLU A 636 8.77 -37.82 -0.82
N MET A 637 8.27 -38.04 0.38
CA MET A 637 6.84 -38.13 0.68
C MET A 637 6.56 -37.23 1.88
N ASP A 638 5.91 -36.12 1.62
CA ASP A 638 5.37 -35.24 2.65
C ASP A 638 4.12 -35.88 3.22
N GLY A 639 4.14 -36.19 4.52
CA GLY A 639 3.20 -37.10 5.16
C GLY A 639 2.40 -36.44 6.27
N ILE A 640 1.08 -36.50 6.16
CA ILE A 640 0.14 -36.06 7.19
C ILE A 640 -0.61 -37.29 7.71
N LEU A 641 -0.53 -37.54 9.01
CA LEU A 641 -1.33 -38.59 9.66
C LEU A 641 -2.59 -37.96 10.25
N MET A 642 -3.75 -38.29 9.67
CA MET A 642 -5.04 -37.67 9.94
C MET A 642 -6.18 -38.70 10.03
N ASP A 643 -7.42 -38.24 10.19
CA ASP A 643 -8.64 -39.07 10.22
C ASP A 643 -8.61 -40.19 11.27
N PHE A 644 -8.16 -39.88 12.49
CA PHE A 644 -8.12 -40.84 13.59
C PHE A 644 -9.52 -41.33 13.97
N ILE A 645 -9.71 -42.65 13.95
CA ILE A 645 -10.94 -43.32 14.36
C ILE A 645 -10.59 -44.41 15.37
N CYS A 646 -11.33 -44.48 16.48
CA CYS A 646 -11.19 -45.60 17.41
C CYS A 646 -11.41 -46.90 16.66
N CYS A 647 -10.45 -47.83 16.76
CA CYS A 647 -10.61 -49.10 16.06
C CYS A 647 -11.90 -49.79 16.54
N GLY A 648 -12.61 -50.43 15.60
CA GLY A 648 -13.84 -51.18 15.90
C GLY A 648 -13.54 -52.46 16.69
N PRO A 649 -13.85 -53.68 16.20
CA PRO A 649 -13.34 -54.90 16.85
C PRO A 649 -11.81 -55.01 16.64
N CYS A 650 -11.04 -54.43 17.58
CA CYS A 650 -9.57 -54.38 17.55
C CYS A 650 -8.88 -55.73 17.87
N ASP A 651 -9.66 -56.77 18.18
CA ASP A 651 -9.31 -58.00 18.90
C ASP A 651 -8.13 -58.84 18.36
N ALA A 652 -7.58 -58.51 17.19
CA ALA A 652 -6.40 -59.19 16.64
C ALA A 652 -5.20 -58.29 16.32
N ARG A 653 -5.38 -56.96 16.25
CA ARG A 653 -4.34 -56.01 15.84
C ARG A 653 -3.86 -55.09 16.95
N CYS A 654 -4.65 -54.90 18.00
CA CYS A 654 -4.25 -54.12 19.18
C CYS A 654 -3.61 -55.06 20.21
N SER A 655 -2.50 -54.65 20.83
CA SER A 655 -1.92 -55.46 21.92
C SER A 655 -2.76 -55.43 23.19
N LEU A 656 -3.67 -54.45 23.27
CA LEU A 656 -4.58 -54.19 24.37
C LEU A 656 -5.95 -54.83 24.09
N GLY A 657 -6.58 -55.36 25.13
CA GLY A 657 -7.92 -55.95 25.06
C GLY A 657 -9.04 -54.89 25.08
N LEU A 658 -8.96 -53.89 24.21
CA LEU A 658 -9.94 -52.81 24.11
C LEU A 658 -11.30 -53.35 23.68
N ALA A 659 -12.37 -52.87 24.32
CA ALA A 659 -13.72 -53.14 23.84
C ALA A 659 -13.99 -52.33 22.55
N GLN A 660 -14.97 -52.77 21.77
CA GLN A 660 -15.40 -52.06 20.57
C GLN A 660 -15.72 -50.58 20.88
N ASP A 661 -15.23 -49.68 20.02
CA ASP A 661 -15.39 -48.22 20.10
C ASP A 661 -14.64 -47.55 21.27
N GLN A 662 -13.75 -48.25 21.95
CA GLN A 662 -12.83 -47.65 22.92
C GLN A 662 -11.47 -47.41 22.28
N CYS A 663 -11.05 -46.14 22.24
CA CYS A 663 -9.70 -45.77 21.78
C CYS A 663 -8.62 -46.07 22.82
N GLU A 664 -8.95 -46.04 24.12
CA GLU A 664 -7.95 -46.06 25.19
C GLU A 664 -8.33 -46.96 26.37
N MET A 665 -7.33 -47.56 27.00
CA MET A 665 -7.46 -48.23 28.29
C MET A 665 -6.16 -48.16 29.08
N ALA A 666 -6.25 -48.30 30.40
CA ALA A 666 -5.07 -48.45 31.25
C ALA A 666 -4.23 -49.66 30.78
N GLY A 667 -2.94 -49.44 30.57
CA GLY A 667 -2.05 -50.42 29.94
C GLY A 667 -0.90 -49.76 29.20
N GLY A 668 -0.22 -50.53 28.34
CA GLY A 668 0.93 -50.05 27.58
C GLY A 668 2.27 -50.23 28.29
N THR A 669 3.34 -50.04 27.52
CA THR A 669 4.73 -50.31 27.92
C THR A 669 5.32 -49.24 28.84
N LEU A 670 4.73 -48.04 28.87
CA LEU A 670 5.18 -46.90 29.67
C LEU A 670 4.47 -46.75 31.02
N GLY A 671 3.50 -47.62 31.33
CA GLY A 671 2.83 -47.67 32.62
C GLY A 671 1.65 -46.71 32.81
N GLY A 672 1.26 -45.97 31.76
CA GLY A 672 0.04 -45.16 31.71
C GLY A 672 -1.11 -45.87 30.99
N ASN A 673 -1.54 -45.30 29.86
CA ASN A 673 -2.59 -45.83 29.00
C ASN A 673 -1.99 -46.34 27.68
N GLY A 674 -2.74 -47.19 27.01
CA GLY A 674 -2.47 -47.53 25.61
C GLY A 674 -3.68 -47.23 24.75
N HIS A 675 -3.40 -46.87 23.49
CA HIS A 675 -4.35 -46.29 22.55
C HIS A 675 -4.28 -47.03 21.23
N CYS A 676 -5.40 -47.50 20.67
CA CYS A 676 -5.43 -48.16 19.36
C CYS A 676 -6.44 -47.48 18.43
N PHE A 677 -6.04 -47.27 17.18
CA PHE A 677 -6.80 -46.50 16.20
C PHE A 677 -6.54 -46.95 14.77
N GLU A 678 -7.47 -46.58 13.90
CA GLU A 678 -7.27 -46.51 12.46
C GLU A 678 -7.13 -45.04 12.06
N ALA A 679 -6.32 -44.76 11.04
CA ALA A 679 -6.07 -43.41 10.53
C ALA A 679 -5.74 -43.48 9.04
N THR A 680 -5.63 -42.32 8.40
CA THR A 680 -5.11 -42.18 7.04
C THR A 680 -3.75 -41.49 7.10
N LEU A 681 -2.73 -42.10 6.51
CA LEU A 681 -1.46 -41.44 6.22
C LEU A 681 -1.55 -40.89 4.79
N ASP A 682 -1.80 -39.60 4.66
CA ASP A 682 -1.88 -38.91 3.39
C ASP A 682 -0.48 -38.45 2.95
N LEU A 683 -0.07 -38.81 1.74
CA LEU A 683 1.30 -38.64 1.26
C LEU A 683 1.31 -37.88 -0.07
N THR A 684 1.93 -36.69 -0.06
CA THR A 684 2.33 -36.00 -1.29
C THR A 684 3.72 -36.47 -1.70
N VAL A 685 3.76 -37.24 -2.78
CA VAL A 685 4.94 -37.97 -3.25
C VAL A 685 5.63 -37.22 -4.37
N ARG A 686 6.95 -37.04 -4.28
CA ARG A 686 7.80 -36.39 -5.28
C ARG A 686 9.06 -37.21 -5.56
N GLY A 687 9.36 -37.44 -6.84
CA GLY A 687 10.58 -38.10 -7.27
C GLY A 687 11.72 -37.10 -7.54
N THR A 688 12.94 -37.46 -7.16
CA THR A 688 14.16 -36.70 -7.49
C THR A 688 15.01 -37.42 -8.54
N GLY A 689 16.11 -36.79 -8.98
CA GLY A 689 17.08 -37.44 -9.89
C GLY A 689 16.43 -37.93 -11.19
N SER A 690 16.49 -39.24 -11.44
CA SER A 690 15.89 -39.85 -12.65
C SER A 690 14.36 -39.92 -12.62
N LEU A 691 13.75 -39.70 -11.45
CA LEU A 691 12.30 -39.61 -11.25
C LEU A 691 11.83 -38.15 -11.17
N LEU A 692 12.64 -37.17 -11.60
CA LEU A 692 12.22 -35.78 -11.63
C LEU A 692 10.92 -35.62 -12.44
N GLY A 693 9.90 -35.02 -11.84
CA GLY A 693 8.56 -34.87 -12.41
C GLY A 693 7.57 -35.98 -12.04
N PHE A 694 8.02 -37.04 -11.37
CA PHE A 694 7.13 -38.01 -10.74
C PHE A 694 6.45 -37.36 -9.53
N ASN A 695 5.14 -37.12 -9.62
CA ASN A 695 4.34 -36.55 -8.54
C ASN A 695 3.07 -37.38 -8.36
N ARG A 696 2.76 -37.76 -7.12
CA ARG A 696 1.55 -38.53 -6.77
C ARG A 696 0.99 -38.06 -5.43
N HIS A 697 -0.27 -38.37 -5.20
CA HIS A 697 -0.95 -38.18 -3.93
C HIS A 697 -1.50 -39.54 -3.49
N LEU A 698 -1.12 -40.02 -2.31
CA LEU A 698 -1.47 -41.36 -1.84
C LEU A 698 -2.11 -41.28 -0.45
N ALA A 699 -3.36 -41.71 -0.34
CA ALA A 699 -4.01 -41.93 0.95
C ALA A 699 -3.82 -43.38 1.39
N VAL A 700 -2.91 -43.62 2.35
CA VAL A 700 -2.60 -44.97 2.85
C VAL A 700 -3.39 -45.22 4.14
N PRO A 701 -4.34 -46.17 4.17
CA PRO A 701 -5.01 -46.52 5.42
C PRO A 701 -4.00 -47.21 6.36
N VAL A 702 -3.93 -46.72 7.60
CA VAL A 702 -3.00 -47.23 8.61
C VAL A 702 -3.72 -47.68 9.88
N PHE A 703 -3.12 -48.66 10.55
CA PHE A 703 -3.42 -49.02 11.94
C PHE A 703 -2.31 -48.48 12.83
N GLY A 704 -2.70 -47.84 13.93
CA GLY A 704 -1.79 -47.26 14.93
C GLY A 704 -2.06 -47.78 16.35
N GLU A 705 -1.00 -47.90 17.13
CA GLU A 705 -1.04 -48.13 18.58
C GLU A 705 -0.01 -47.21 19.27
N ILE A 706 -0.45 -46.44 20.26
CA ILE A 706 0.38 -45.52 21.05
C ILE A 706 0.32 -45.91 22.52
N HIS A 707 1.44 -45.90 23.23
CA HIS A 707 1.49 -46.04 24.67
C HIS A 707 1.91 -44.72 25.33
N THR A 708 1.34 -44.39 26.48
CA THR A 708 1.68 -43.18 27.23
C THR A 708 2.20 -43.52 28.62
N GLY A 709 3.03 -42.63 29.17
CA GLY A 709 3.34 -42.59 30.59
C GLY A 709 2.11 -42.26 31.43
N PRO A 710 2.20 -42.40 32.77
CA PRO A 710 1.13 -42.01 33.69
C PRO A 710 0.79 -40.53 33.55
N ARG A 711 -0.51 -40.22 33.42
CA ARG A 711 -1.02 -38.84 33.39
C ARG A 711 -1.38 -38.37 34.80
N ASN A 712 -1.55 -37.06 34.97
CA ASN A 712 -2.09 -36.44 36.18
C ASN A 712 -3.45 -35.78 35.90
N PRO A 713 -4.57 -36.54 35.79
CA PRO A 713 -5.85 -35.97 35.42
C PRO A 713 -6.32 -34.87 36.39
N GLY A 714 -6.89 -33.80 35.83
CA GLY A 714 -7.33 -32.60 36.54
C GLY A 714 -6.22 -31.59 36.84
N ALA A 715 -4.97 -31.86 36.43
CA ALA A 715 -3.94 -30.85 36.40
C ALA A 715 -4.11 -29.99 35.13
N PRO A 716 -3.94 -28.66 35.23
CA PRO A 716 -4.08 -27.76 34.08
C PRO A 716 -2.98 -27.96 33.05
N ILE A 717 -1.86 -28.58 33.43
CA ILE A 717 -0.81 -29.04 32.52
C ILE A 717 -0.53 -30.50 32.85
N GLN A 718 -0.59 -31.37 31.85
CA GLN A 718 -0.24 -32.79 31.96
C GLN A 718 0.88 -33.10 30.99
N ASP A 719 2.00 -33.56 31.53
CA ASP A 719 3.24 -33.73 30.80
C ASP A 719 3.75 -35.17 30.99
N PHE A 720 3.93 -35.92 29.90
CA PHE A 720 4.28 -37.34 29.95
C PHE A 720 4.93 -37.87 28.66
N ASP A 721 5.81 -38.86 28.83
CA ASP A 721 6.42 -39.61 27.73
C ASP A 721 5.37 -40.40 26.93
N THR A 722 5.58 -40.53 25.62
CA THR A 722 4.79 -41.38 24.74
C THR A 722 5.67 -42.31 23.91
N ASP A 723 5.10 -43.37 23.34
CA ASP A 723 5.77 -44.33 22.46
C ASP A 723 4.80 -44.75 21.37
N PHE A 724 5.14 -44.50 20.11
CA PHE A 724 4.38 -44.99 18.97
C PHE A 724 4.65 -46.49 18.84
N TYR A 725 3.87 -47.30 19.54
CA TYR A 725 4.16 -48.71 19.74
C TYR A 725 4.00 -49.54 18.45
N ARG A 726 3.01 -49.22 17.61
CA ARG A 726 2.79 -49.92 16.33
C ARG A 726 2.23 -48.97 15.28
N LEU A 727 2.82 -48.94 14.10
CA LEU A 727 2.30 -48.30 12.90
C LEU A 727 2.35 -49.30 11.75
N ARG A 728 1.22 -49.50 11.07
CA ARG A 728 1.17 -50.37 9.89
C ARG A 728 0.17 -49.86 8.85
N GLY A 729 0.69 -49.52 7.68
CA GLY A 729 -0.08 -49.16 6.49
C GLY A 729 0.27 -50.05 5.30
N GLU A 730 -0.71 -50.28 4.43
CA GLU A 730 -0.48 -50.98 3.17
C GLU A 730 -1.42 -50.47 2.08
N LEU A 731 -0.84 -50.13 0.93
CA LEU A 731 -1.56 -49.72 -0.27
C LEU A 731 -1.36 -50.77 -1.37
N PHE A 732 -2.48 -51.16 -2.00
CA PHE A 732 -2.51 -52.07 -3.14
C PHE A 732 -3.32 -51.45 -4.28
N GLY A 733 -2.90 -51.73 -5.51
CA GLY A 733 -3.66 -51.36 -6.71
C GLY A 733 -3.49 -49.91 -7.16
N ASP A 734 -2.54 -49.17 -6.58
CA ASP A 734 -2.11 -47.90 -7.17
C ASP A 734 -1.43 -48.17 -8.53
N PRO A 735 -1.63 -47.31 -9.55
CA PRO A 735 -1.04 -47.49 -10.88
C PRO A 735 0.49 -47.56 -10.87
N ASP A 736 1.15 -46.88 -9.94
CA ASP A 736 2.61 -46.82 -9.84
C ASP A 736 3.17 -47.79 -8.80
N PHE A 737 2.48 -47.93 -7.67
CA PHE A 737 2.85 -48.86 -6.59
C PHE A 737 2.01 -50.14 -6.60
N CYS A 738 2.62 -51.24 -7.02
CA CYS A 738 1.99 -52.57 -6.94
C CYS A 738 1.86 -53.04 -5.50
N THR A 739 2.85 -52.70 -4.68
CA THR A 739 2.77 -52.77 -3.23
C THR A 739 3.50 -51.57 -2.65
N LEU A 740 2.90 -50.93 -1.64
CA LEU A 740 3.57 -49.99 -0.75
C LEU A 740 3.17 -50.33 0.68
N ARG A 741 4.14 -50.69 1.52
CA ARG A 741 3.95 -51.00 2.93
C ARG A 741 4.76 -50.04 3.78
N ILE A 742 4.13 -49.52 4.82
CA ILE A 742 4.77 -48.65 5.80
C ILE A 742 4.62 -49.33 7.16
N THR A 743 5.74 -49.56 7.83
CA THR A 743 5.78 -50.19 9.16
C THR A 743 6.61 -49.30 10.08
N GLY A 744 6.15 -49.04 11.30
CA GLY A 744 6.87 -48.25 12.30
C GLY A 744 6.51 -48.70 13.70
N GLY A 745 7.29 -48.27 14.68
CA GLY A 745 6.95 -48.48 16.08
C GLY A 745 7.69 -49.63 16.79
N THR A 746 7.74 -49.48 18.12
CA THR A 746 8.59 -50.25 19.02
C THR A 746 8.27 -51.76 19.01
N ASP A 747 7.03 -52.17 18.73
CA ASP A 747 6.62 -53.58 18.61
C ASP A 747 7.31 -54.31 17.44
N TYR A 748 7.66 -53.58 16.38
CA TYR A 748 8.42 -54.12 15.25
C TYR A 748 9.94 -54.02 15.42
N GLY A 749 10.41 -53.58 16.59
CA GLY A 749 11.82 -53.35 16.87
C GLY A 749 12.37 -52.05 16.24
N LEU A 750 11.48 -51.14 15.85
CA LEU A 750 11.82 -49.81 15.32
C LEU A 750 11.54 -48.77 16.40
N PRO A 751 12.56 -48.14 17.02
CA PRO A 751 12.35 -47.19 18.11
C PRO A 751 11.43 -46.04 17.69
N SER A 752 10.41 -45.71 18.49
CA SER A 752 9.50 -44.59 18.17
C SER A 752 9.09 -43.79 19.41
N PRO A 753 10.06 -43.25 20.17
CA PRO A 753 9.75 -42.45 21.36
C PRO A 753 9.04 -41.16 20.97
N GLY A 754 8.26 -40.63 21.90
CA GLY A 754 7.57 -39.37 21.76
C GLY A 754 7.36 -38.70 23.10
N HIS A 755 6.70 -37.55 23.07
CA HIS A 755 6.31 -36.80 24.24
C HIS A 755 4.96 -36.14 24.02
N THR A 756 4.20 -35.91 25.08
CA THR A 756 2.93 -35.20 24.98
C THR A 756 2.70 -34.30 26.18
N THR A 757 2.40 -33.05 25.89
CA THR A 757 1.93 -32.04 26.84
C THR A 757 0.49 -31.69 26.53
N LEU A 758 -0.37 -31.70 27.55
CA LEU A 758 -1.75 -31.29 27.46
C LEU A 758 -1.95 -30.03 28.29
N TYR A 759 -2.60 -29.03 27.71
CA TYR A 759 -2.88 -27.74 28.34
C TYR A 759 -4.39 -27.57 28.49
N GLU A 760 -4.90 -27.57 29.72
CA GLU A 760 -6.31 -27.28 29.99
C GLU A 760 -6.60 -25.82 29.64
N LEU A 761 -7.50 -25.62 28.68
CA LEU A 761 -8.00 -24.33 28.26
C LEU A 761 -9.11 -23.89 29.22
N PRO A 762 -9.32 -22.58 29.44
CA PRO A 762 -10.49 -22.08 30.17
C PRO A 762 -11.87 -22.55 29.69
N SER A 763 -12.03 -23.09 28.47
CA SER A 763 -13.26 -23.81 28.06
C SER A 763 -13.48 -25.13 28.81
N GLY A 764 -12.43 -25.69 29.41
CA GLY A 764 -12.35 -27.05 29.95
C GLY A 764 -11.84 -28.08 28.92
N ASP A 765 -11.60 -27.66 27.67
CA ASP A 765 -10.96 -28.50 26.65
C ASP A 765 -9.43 -28.48 26.84
N PHE A 766 -8.70 -29.28 26.06
CA PHE A 766 -7.26 -29.41 26.15
C PHE A 766 -6.59 -29.13 24.81
N GLY A 767 -5.66 -28.17 24.78
CA GLY A 767 -4.68 -28.07 23.71
C GLY A 767 -3.70 -29.24 23.81
N VAL A 768 -3.42 -29.89 22.68
CA VAL A 768 -2.52 -31.05 22.63
C VAL A 768 -1.25 -30.67 21.89
N ASP A 769 -0.13 -30.80 22.58
CA ASP A 769 1.22 -30.77 22.02
C ASP A 769 1.77 -32.19 22.09
N SER A 770 1.95 -32.84 20.94
CA SER A 770 2.36 -34.23 20.89
C SER A 770 3.30 -34.43 19.72
N PHE A 771 4.46 -35.04 19.97
CA PHE A 771 5.38 -35.45 18.91
C PHE A 771 5.89 -36.87 19.10
N PHE A 772 6.33 -37.49 18.01
CA PHE A 772 6.95 -38.81 17.94
C PHE A 772 8.13 -38.78 16.97
N ASP A 773 9.27 -39.30 17.40
CA ASP A 773 10.41 -39.60 16.53
C ASP A 773 10.28 -41.04 16.02
N ILE A 774 9.52 -41.24 14.94
CA ILE A 774 9.15 -42.56 14.42
C ILE A 774 10.26 -43.12 13.55
N THR A 775 10.92 -44.19 14.01
CA THR A 775 11.69 -45.04 13.10
C THR A 775 10.73 -45.90 12.27
N TYR A 776 10.79 -45.75 10.96
CA TYR A 776 9.90 -46.43 10.01
C TYR A 776 10.69 -47.27 9.00
N GLN A 777 9.98 -48.21 8.39
CA GLN A 777 10.42 -49.06 7.29
C GLN A 777 9.37 -48.98 6.17
N ILE A 778 9.80 -48.59 4.97
CA ILE A 778 8.98 -48.59 3.76
C ILE A 778 9.45 -49.71 2.84
N GLU A 779 8.54 -50.62 2.49
CA GLU A 779 8.75 -51.63 1.45
C GLU A 779 7.87 -51.28 0.24
N PHE A 780 8.45 -51.29 -0.95
CA PHE A 780 7.68 -51.04 -2.17
C PHE A 780 8.08 -51.94 -3.33
N GLU A 781 7.13 -52.12 -4.25
CA GLU A 781 7.32 -52.76 -5.56
C GLU A 781 6.55 -51.95 -6.61
N GLY A 782 7.24 -51.48 -7.64
CA GLY A 782 6.64 -50.69 -8.71
C GLY A 782 5.94 -51.54 -9.76
N CYS A 783 4.83 -51.03 -10.31
CA CYS A 783 4.00 -51.81 -11.22
C CYS A 783 4.58 -52.01 -12.64
N PRO A 784 4.23 -53.11 -13.34
CA PRO A 784 4.79 -53.45 -14.65
C PRO A 784 4.64 -52.40 -15.75
N ASP A 785 3.66 -51.49 -15.65
CA ASP A 785 3.39 -50.45 -16.65
C ASP A 785 3.56 -49.03 -16.09
N SER A 786 4.22 -48.90 -14.94
CA SER A 786 4.43 -47.64 -14.24
C SER A 786 5.79 -47.00 -14.50
N THR A 787 5.95 -45.77 -14.03
CA THR A 787 7.27 -45.11 -13.95
C THR A 787 8.23 -45.87 -13.02
N LEU A 788 7.69 -46.56 -12.01
CA LEU A 788 8.47 -47.32 -11.03
C LEU A 788 8.74 -48.77 -11.46
N LYS A 789 8.48 -49.11 -12.73
CA LYS A 789 8.65 -50.47 -13.25
C LYS A 789 10.06 -51.02 -13.00
N ASN A 790 10.10 -52.23 -12.43
CA ASN A 790 11.32 -52.96 -12.04
C ASN A 790 12.08 -52.35 -10.86
N TYR A 791 11.52 -51.35 -10.17
CA TYR A 791 12.05 -50.89 -8.89
C TYR A 791 11.32 -51.57 -7.75
N MET A 792 12.09 -52.03 -6.78
CA MET A 792 11.60 -52.57 -5.52
C MET A 792 12.69 -52.40 -4.47
N GLY A 793 12.31 -52.11 -3.24
CA GLY A 793 13.27 -51.83 -2.19
C GLY A 793 12.65 -51.76 -0.82
N THR A 794 13.53 -51.67 0.17
CA THR A 794 13.17 -51.52 1.58
C THR A 794 14.06 -50.43 2.16
N THR A 795 13.46 -49.31 2.59
CA THR A 795 14.18 -48.21 3.23
C THR A 795 13.81 -48.16 4.71
N THR A 796 14.78 -47.93 5.59
CA THR A 796 14.56 -47.66 7.01
C THR A 796 15.14 -46.29 7.35
N ALA A 797 14.35 -45.43 7.99
CA ALA A 797 14.75 -44.09 8.39
C ALA A 797 13.92 -43.65 9.61
N THR A 798 14.18 -42.43 10.11
CA THR A 798 13.45 -41.82 11.22
C THR A 798 12.84 -40.52 10.73
N ILE A 799 11.65 -40.20 11.23
CA ILE A 799 10.95 -38.93 11.00
C ILE A 799 10.32 -38.43 12.30
N ARG A 800 10.31 -37.12 12.52
CA ARG A 800 9.49 -36.49 13.57
C ARG A 800 8.10 -36.17 13.05
N MET A 801 7.09 -36.78 13.64
CA MET A 801 5.69 -36.40 13.43
C MET A 801 5.18 -35.66 14.66
N GLN A 802 4.54 -34.51 14.49
CA GLN A 802 4.01 -33.72 15.59
C GLN A 802 2.64 -33.14 15.26
N THR A 803 1.77 -32.99 16.26
CA THR A 803 0.60 -32.11 16.12
C THR A 803 1.09 -30.71 15.85
N ASP A 804 0.41 -29.95 14.97
CA ASP A 804 0.71 -28.53 14.72
C ASP A 804 0.66 -27.73 16.02
N TYR A 805 1.82 -27.65 16.67
CA TYR A 805 2.07 -26.94 17.89
C TYR A 805 2.95 -25.75 17.55
N HIS A 806 2.38 -24.55 17.67
CA HIS A 806 3.18 -23.35 17.78
C HIS A 806 3.73 -23.29 19.20
N GLU A 807 5.06 -23.31 19.32
CA GLU A 807 5.71 -23.06 20.60
C GLU A 807 5.17 -21.74 21.19
N PRO A 808 4.81 -21.66 22.49
CA PRO A 808 4.46 -20.39 23.10
C PRO A 808 5.61 -19.40 22.90
N PRO A 809 5.34 -18.08 22.91
CA PRO A 809 6.39 -17.08 22.73
C PRO A 809 7.49 -17.31 23.77
N THR A 810 8.71 -17.56 23.31
CA THR A 810 9.86 -17.74 24.20
C THR A 810 10.79 -16.55 24.08
N CYS A 811 11.53 -16.28 25.14
CA CYS A 811 12.54 -15.24 25.07
C CYS A 811 13.73 -15.69 24.22
N SER A 812 14.03 -14.94 23.16
CA SER A 812 15.15 -15.17 22.24
C SER A 812 16.19 -14.05 22.34
N GLY A 813 17.44 -14.35 21.95
CA GLY A 813 18.54 -13.39 21.87
C GLY A 813 19.56 -13.46 23.02
N PRO A 814 20.88 -13.51 22.75
CA PRO A 814 21.91 -13.30 23.76
C PRO A 814 21.97 -11.84 24.24
N CYS A 815 21.77 -11.61 25.54
CA CYS A 815 22.11 -10.31 26.11
C CYS A 815 23.61 -10.03 25.95
N THR A 816 23.95 -8.89 25.35
CA THR A 816 25.33 -8.45 25.05
C THR A 816 26.30 -8.57 26.26
N CYS A 817 25.80 -8.54 27.51
CA CYS A 817 26.54 -8.79 28.75
C CYS A 817 25.69 -9.51 29.84
N GLY A 818 24.90 -10.53 29.48
CA GLY A 818 24.05 -11.21 30.45
C GLY A 818 23.32 -12.44 29.91
N TRP A 819 22.25 -12.83 30.61
CA TRP A 819 21.33 -13.88 30.17
C TRP A 819 19.93 -13.30 30.04
N CYS A 820 19.22 -13.75 29.01
CA CYS A 820 17.85 -13.35 28.76
C CYS A 820 16.95 -13.97 29.83
N ARG A 821 16.31 -13.13 30.64
CA ARG A 821 15.42 -13.59 31.70
C ARG A 821 13.98 -13.50 31.24
N GLU A 822 13.36 -14.66 31.16
CA GLU A 822 11.92 -14.79 30.99
C GLU A 822 11.19 -14.62 32.33
N THR A 823 10.16 -13.77 32.32
CA THR A 823 9.22 -13.65 33.43
C THR A 823 7.82 -13.97 32.91
N ILE A 824 7.28 -15.11 33.35
CA ILE A 824 5.90 -15.52 33.06
C ILE A 824 5.00 -15.12 34.23
N THR A 825 3.93 -14.37 33.94
CA THR A 825 2.89 -14.03 34.92
C THR A 825 1.53 -14.52 34.44
N THR A 826 0.89 -15.43 35.18
CA THR A 826 -0.49 -15.86 34.88
C THR A 826 -1.49 -14.83 35.39
N ASN A 827 -2.30 -14.30 34.48
CA ASN A 827 -3.34 -13.33 34.79
C ASN A 827 -4.60 -14.00 35.34
N PRO A 828 -5.48 -13.25 36.05
CA PRO A 828 -6.71 -13.80 36.62
C PRO A 828 -7.71 -14.34 35.58
N ASP A 829 -7.60 -13.91 34.32
CA ASP A 829 -8.44 -14.35 33.19
C ASP A 829 -7.90 -15.62 32.50
N GLY A 830 -6.74 -16.13 32.91
CA GLY A 830 -6.11 -17.31 32.35
C GLY A 830 -5.10 -17.04 31.24
N THR A 831 -4.92 -15.78 30.82
CA THR A 831 -3.83 -15.38 29.92
C THR A 831 -2.49 -15.40 30.65
N ILE A 832 -1.38 -15.44 29.92
CA ILE A 832 -0.03 -15.35 30.48
C ILE A 832 0.75 -14.18 29.88
N ASP A 833 1.29 -13.31 30.72
CA ASP A 833 2.24 -12.29 30.29
C ASP A 833 3.65 -12.90 30.25
N ILE A 834 4.31 -12.80 29.11
CA ILE A 834 5.70 -13.23 28.92
C ILE A 834 6.52 -11.99 28.63
N CYS A 835 7.41 -11.64 29.56
CA CYS A 835 8.31 -10.49 29.45
C CYS A 835 9.78 -10.95 29.43
N CYS A 836 10.55 -10.36 28.51
CA CYS A 836 11.96 -10.67 28.30
C CYS A 836 12.84 -9.48 28.67
N ASP A 837 13.61 -9.64 29.73
CA ASP A 837 14.55 -8.61 30.20
C ASP A 837 15.99 -9.10 30.17
N CYS A 838 16.89 -8.25 29.68
CA CYS A 838 18.31 -8.44 29.91
C CYS A 838 18.65 -8.10 31.34
N LEU A 839 18.99 -9.12 32.13
CA LEU A 839 19.64 -8.89 33.40
C LEU A 839 21.15 -8.70 33.17
N PRO A 840 21.76 -7.66 33.78
CA PRO A 840 23.21 -7.56 33.80
C PRO A 840 23.80 -8.79 34.48
N ASP A 841 24.91 -9.31 33.93
CA ASP A 841 25.58 -10.52 34.36
C ASP A 841 25.53 -10.78 35.88
N ALA A 842 25.16 -12.02 36.23
CA ALA A 842 25.20 -12.51 37.61
C ALA A 842 26.63 -12.58 38.17
N ASP A 843 27.64 -12.31 37.35
CA ASP A 843 29.02 -12.05 37.75
C ASP A 843 29.17 -10.59 38.22
N LEU A 844 28.62 -10.31 39.39
CA LEU A 844 28.68 -9.00 40.03
C LEU A 844 30.11 -8.53 40.30
N ASN A 845 31.07 -9.46 40.34
CA ASN A 845 32.46 -9.18 40.60
C ASN A 845 33.32 -9.03 39.33
N ARG A 846 32.76 -9.37 38.15
CA ARG A 846 33.37 -9.32 36.81
C ARG A 846 34.61 -10.22 36.65
N ASP A 847 34.66 -11.39 37.30
CA ASP A 847 35.76 -12.36 37.15
C ASP A 847 35.53 -13.41 36.03
N GLY A 848 34.40 -13.33 35.34
CA GLY A 848 33.95 -14.24 34.29
C GLY A 848 33.42 -15.58 34.80
N ILE A 849 33.19 -15.74 36.11
CA ILE A 849 32.76 -17.00 36.72
C ILE A 849 31.67 -16.73 37.77
N VAL A 850 30.41 -17.01 37.45
CA VAL A 850 29.31 -16.96 38.43
C VAL A 850 29.57 -17.98 39.55
N ASN A 851 29.97 -17.48 40.71
CA ASN A 851 30.38 -18.30 41.85
C ASN A 851 29.91 -17.71 43.19
N SER A 852 30.36 -18.28 44.30
CA SER A 852 29.91 -17.85 45.64
C SER A 852 30.35 -16.42 46.01
N LEU A 853 31.32 -15.84 45.31
CA LEU A 853 31.71 -14.43 45.47
C LEU A 853 30.64 -13.47 44.95
N ASP A 854 29.98 -13.80 43.85
CA ASP A 854 28.88 -12.98 43.32
C ASP A 854 27.66 -13.01 44.23
N LEU A 855 27.33 -14.21 44.74
CA LEU A 855 26.28 -14.37 45.74
C LEU A 855 26.57 -13.58 47.02
N ALA A 856 27.85 -13.44 47.40
CA ALA A 856 28.26 -12.66 48.57
C ALA A 856 28.11 -11.14 48.34
N ILE A 857 28.34 -10.64 47.12
CA ILE A 857 28.10 -9.23 46.76
C ILE A 857 26.60 -8.94 46.74
N LEU A 858 25.79 -9.83 46.15
CA LEU A 858 24.33 -9.70 46.13
C LEU A 858 23.75 -9.72 47.55
N CYS A 859 24.19 -10.65 48.40
CA CYS A 859 23.80 -10.70 49.81
C CYS A 859 24.28 -9.46 50.60
N GLY A 860 25.46 -8.94 50.27
CA GLY A 860 26.00 -7.71 50.86
C GLY A 860 25.18 -6.47 50.53
N GLN A 861 24.69 -6.35 49.30
CA GLN A 861 23.80 -5.26 48.87
C GLN A 861 22.38 -5.39 49.43
N TRP A 862 21.89 -6.61 49.61
CA TRP A 862 20.59 -6.87 50.25
C TRP A 862 20.59 -6.52 51.75
N LEU A 863 21.73 -6.66 52.43
CA LEU A 863 21.89 -6.32 53.85
C LEU A 863 22.06 -4.81 54.11
N THR A 864 22.40 -4.01 53.09
CA THR A 864 22.58 -2.55 53.23
C THR A 864 21.36 -1.73 52.81
N THR A 865 20.35 -2.35 52.20
CA THR A 865 19.16 -1.67 51.63
C THR A 865 17.86 -1.91 52.39
N ARG A 866 17.88 -2.53 53.58
CA ARG A 866 16.76 -2.47 54.54
C ARG A 866 17.12 -1.56 55.72
N PRO A 867 16.25 -0.62 56.12
CA PRO A 867 16.43 0.15 57.37
C PRO A 867 16.33 -0.71 58.62
#